data_AF-A0A345PNZ7-F1
#
_entry.id   AF-A0A345PNZ7-F1
#
_cell.length_a   1.000
_cell.length_b   1.000
_cell.length_c   1.000
_cell.angle_alpha   90.00
_cell.angle_beta   90.00
_cell.angle_gamma   90.00
#
_symmetry.space_group_name_H-M   'P 1'
#
loop_
_entity.id
_entity.type
_entity.pdbx_description
1 polymer ?
#
loop_
_entity_poly.entity_id
_entity_poly.type
_entity_poly.pdbx_seq_one_letter_code
_entity_poly.pdbx_strand_id
1 'polypeptide(L)'
;MSFILPFVILLILLLLRSSFTKERLAKLKPSDAIMGFIGCYVIGTTILDYVSGGFIYWYLFQFVVAISLIGYAIDAKQAIPSWKIGRRWLISVVVCLPVNVLWNWSGEIQPPFTFTLALSVAHLAVILCVLPLCISVRLVLIMLLVIVYALYRSGMDLLLSESGGFLISLLGLSLMIFFIIVYNKRKLAGYKHYGYYLSNKIQEKQIKEQKQRQAEFGLYADLETIRNNPKEAHACIDQVMKEVTQFISYLDNRPLYEEDLDLITKNFIIWDIFLKQRARSKNHIILMPTEVSLDELVRKLEMALELEGKERAMPKLLIEPKDAKLPEKIICDVSQMICLLVPVVLSIANLDASKDGLVRIRLHTTYLKYTLKDLSENKCHGEAWFPAIALVIGHGTIPEEALPKIRNYYQDVTAGSEFDWHSVAQKESEWTSIEKRSIERIIRTHYGYLQFPASHKRPILMVIPCNVSAVRDEMIARIAPSNASVTYKEFKESMAMLTKAYHKLCTLADMRTIVLDELFLLVRRCYGFRRHASGQLCYVRALGIAQLVAEWVPYQPRPVYFSLLYGLVRYTGLPLAYVKANYSMDVYCFVESIVAVNKRQEMEPCGLYVGNRLKRIINREQLFILCIKFAERLYDLRHAKDYIHLEEVKYMAQETLTIDIELGKKYLNAKIVEELVQAAHQALQVCEGVC
;
A
#
# COMPACT_ATOMS: atom_id res chain seq x y z
N MET A 1 -69.62 -10.31 10.40
CA MET A 1 -68.21 -9.91 10.62
C MET A 1 -68.06 -8.56 11.37
N SER A 2 -69.14 -8.02 11.96
CA SER A 2 -69.21 -6.63 12.44
C SER A 2 -68.37 -6.31 13.70
N PHE A 3 -68.12 -7.27 14.58
CA PHE A 3 -67.36 -7.04 15.83
C PHE A 3 -65.84 -7.25 15.74
N ILE A 4 -65.35 -7.98 14.73
CA ILE A 4 -63.92 -8.33 14.61
C ILE A 4 -63.13 -7.23 13.88
N LEU A 5 -63.72 -6.62 12.85
CA LEU A 5 -63.11 -5.54 12.08
C LEU A 5 -62.67 -4.33 12.96
N PRO A 6 -63.52 -3.77 13.84
CA PRO A 6 -63.10 -2.67 14.71
C PRO A 6 -62.01 -3.10 15.71
N PHE A 7 -62.01 -4.35 16.18
CA PHE A 7 -61.00 -4.87 17.10
C PHE A 7 -59.63 -5.05 16.42
N VAL A 8 -59.60 -5.55 15.18
CA VAL A 8 -58.37 -5.69 14.40
C VAL A 8 -57.82 -4.32 14.00
N ILE A 9 -58.69 -3.36 13.62
CA ILE A 9 -58.29 -1.98 13.35
C ILE A 9 -57.73 -1.32 14.62
N LEU A 10 -58.38 -1.51 15.78
CA LEU A 10 -57.90 -1.01 17.07
C LEU A 10 -56.54 -1.62 17.43
N LEU A 11 -56.33 -2.92 17.20
CA LEU A 11 -55.07 -3.61 17.44
C LEU A 11 -53.95 -3.07 16.54
N ILE A 12 -54.22 -2.87 15.25
CA ILE A 12 -53.28 -2.24 14.30
C ILE A 12 -52.92 -0.83 14.77
N LEU A 13 -53.91 -0.02 15.18
CA LEU A 13 -53.69 1.34 15.69
C LEU A 13 -52.93 1.38 17.01
N LEU A 14 -53.15 0.42 17.93
CA LEU A 14 -52.44 0.31 19.20
C LEU A 14 -50.97 -0.12 19.01
N LEU A 15 -50.72 -1.08 18.10
CA LEU A 15 -49.37 -1.50 17.72
C LEU A 15 -48.57 -0.37 17.04
N LEU A 16 -49.27 0.47 16.28
CA LEU A 16 -48.68 1.69 15.72
C LEU A 16 -48.43 2.72 16.84
N ARG A 17 -49.38 2.98 17.74
CA ARG A 17 -49.25 4.00 18.80
C ARG A 17 -48.09 3.74 19.78
N SER A 18 -47.80 2.50 20.14
CA SER A 18 -46.72 2.16 21.09
C SER A 18 -45.30 2.30 20.52
N SER A 19 -45.15 2.47 19.19
CA SER A 19 -43.86 2.34 18.51
C SER A 19 -43.20 3.67 18.09
N PHE A 20 -43.87 4.83 18.22
CA PHE A 20 -43.46 6.07 17.56
C PHE A 20 -43.16 7.24 18.50
N THR A 21 -41.86 7.44 18.81
CA THR A 21 -41.35 8.75 19.20
C THR A 21 -41.27 9.69 17.98
N LYS A 22 -41.30 11.01 18.18
CA LYS A 22 -41.14 12.01 17.09
C LYS A 22 -39.89 11.72 16.25
N GLU A 23 -38.82 11.27 16.90
CA GLU A 23 -37.56 10.89 16.27
C GLU A 23 -37.68 9.65 15.36
N ARG A 24 -38.40 8.61 15.79
CA ARG A 24 -38.65 7.42 14.96
C ARG A 24 -39.52 7.74 13.74
N LEU A 25 -40.52 8.63 13.88
CA LEU A 25 -41.35 9.09 12.77
C LEU A 25 -40.58 9.93 11.75
N ALA A 26 -39.61 10.74 12.19
CA ALA A 26 -38.73 11.47 11.28
C ALA A 26 -37.88 10.51 10.42
N LYS A 27 -37.41 9.39 11.01
CA LYS A 27 -36.64 8.34 10.32
C LYS A 27 -37.48 7.49 9.35
N LEU A 28 -38.81 7.59 9.41
CA LEU A 28 -39.76 6.89 8.56
C LEU A 28 -40.14 7.65 7.29
N LYS A 29 -39.61 8.88 7.08
CA LYS A 29 -39.84 9.64 5.86
C LYS A 29 -39.37 8.81 4.64
N PRO A 30 -40.27 8.41 3.72
CA PRO A 30 -39.89 7.71 2.50
C PRO A 30 -39.20 8.68 1.53
N SER A 31 -38.49 8.15 0.53
CA SER A 31 -38.07 8.95 -0.62
C SER A 31 -39.27 9.31 -1.50
N ASP A 32 -39.16 10.40 -2.25
CA ASP A 32 -40.23 10.88 -3.13
C ASP A 32 -40.60 9.82 -4.19
N ALA A 33 -39.60 9.07 -4.68
CA ALA A 33 -39.81 7.92 -5.58
C ALA A 33 -40.66 6.81 -4.95
N ILE A 34 -40.47 6.50 -3.66
CA ILE A 34 -41.27 5.48 -2.96
C ILE A 34 -42.71 5.97 -2.77
N MET A 35 -42.91 7.27 -2.49
CA MET A 35 -44.26 7.85 -2.37
C MET A 35 -45.01 7.82 -3.71
N GLY A 36 -44.34 8.21 -4.80
CA GLY A 36 -44.91 8.13 -6.14
C GLY A 36 -45.24 6.69 -6.55
N PHE A 37 -44.32 5.75 -6.31
CA PHE A 37 -44.55 4.33 -6.63
C PHE A 37 -45.75 3.74 -5.90
N ILE A 38 -45.92 4.02 -4.60
CA ILE A 38 -47.10 3.53 -3.86
C ILE A 38 -48.37 4.20 -4.35
N GLY A 39 -48.35 5.50 -4.65
CA GLY A 39 -49.49 6.18 -5.24
C GLY A 39 -49.94 5.50 -6.53
N CYS A 40 -49.03 5.23 -7.45
CA CYS A 40 -49.33 4.51 -8.70
C CYS A 40 -49.83 3.08 -8.44
N TYR A 41 -49.20 2.37 -7.50
CA TYR A 41 -49.61 1.02 -7.12
C TYR A 41 -51.06 0.99 -6.60
N VAL A 42 -51.40 1.89 -5.67
CA VAL A 42 -52.75 1.96 -5.09
C VAL A 42 -53.78 2.29 -6.17
N ILE A 43 -53.51 3.25 -7.05
CA ILE A 43 -54.41 3.56 -8.19
C ILE A 43 -54.63 2.31 -9.06
N GLY A 44 -53.55 1.61 -9.42
CA GLY A 44 -53.64 0.40 -10.22
C GLY A 44 -54.48 -0.69 -9.56
N THR A 45 -54.25 -0.96 -8.27
CA THR A 45 -55.02 -1.97 -7.52
C THR A 45 -56.47 -1.55 -7.32
N THR A 46 -56.76 -0.28 -7.07
CA THR A 46 -58.14 0.21 -6.91
C THR A 46 -58.94 0.12 -8.21
N ILE A 47 -58.31 0.35 -9.37
CA ILE A 47 -58.96 0.16 -10.69
C ILE A 47 -59.25 -1.33 -10.93
N LEU A 48 -58.31 -2.21 -10.61
CA LEU A 48 -58.50 -3.66 -10.73
C LEU A 48 -59.63 -4.15 -9.80
N ASP A 49 -59.66 -3.68 -8.56
CA ASP A 49 -60.71 -4.00 -7.59
C ASP A 49 -62.08 -3.48 -8.07
N TYR A 50 -62.14 -2.25 -8.61
CA TYR A 50 -63.35 -1.66 -9.16
C TYR A 50 -63.95 -2.49 -10.31
N VAL A 51 -63.11 -2.92 -11.26
CA VAL A 51 -63.54 -3.76 -12.39
C VAL A 51 -64.06 -5.11 -11.91
N SER A 52 -63.56 -5.62 -10.77
CA SER A 52 -63.95 -6.92 -10.22
C SER A 52 -65.22 -6.91 -9.35
N GLY A 53 -65.61 -5.77 -8.75
CA GLY A 53 -66.64 -5.74 -7.70
C GLY A 53 -67.59 -4.53 -7.69
N GLY A 54 -67.49 -3.59 -8.63
CA GLY A 54 -68.38 -2.42 -8.74
C GLY A 54 -68.00 -1.22 -7.85
N PHE A 55 -68.76 -0.11 -7.92
CA PHE A 55 -68.42 1.14 -7.23
C PHE A 55 -68.73 1.09 -5.72
N ILE A 56 -67.73 1.36 -4.88
CA ILE A 56 -67.86 1.46 -3.43
C ILE A 56 -67.15 2.74 -2.96
N TYR A 57 -67.75 3.51 -2.05
CA TYR A 57 -67.17 4.75 -1.48
C TYR A 57 -65.73 4.56 -0.94
N TRP A 58 -65.37 3.34 -0.55
CA TRP A 58 -64.03 2.93 -0.15
C TRP A 58 -62.96 3.14 -1.25
N TYR A 59 -63.29 2.87 -2.51
CA TYR A 59 -62.38 3.03 -3.65
C TYR A 59 -62.12 4.50 -3.97
N LEU A 60 -63.14 5.36 -3.86
CA LEU A 60 -62.98 6.81 -4.00
C LEU A 60 -62.01 7.35 -2.94
N PHE A 61 -62.14 6.86 -1.70
CA PHE A 61 -61.23 7.24 -0.62
C PHE A 61 -59.78 6.81 -0.90
N GLN A 62 -59.54 5.59 -1.38
CA GLN A 62 -58.20 5.13 -1.75
C GLN A 62 -57.59 5.94 -2.90
N PHE A 63 -58.39 6.30 -3.90
CA PHE A 63 -57.96 7.10 -5.03
C PHE A 63 -57.51 8.50 -4.61
N VAL A 64 -58.27 9.16 -3.70
CA VAL A 64 -57.90 10.45 -3.13
C VAL A 64 -56.58 10.37 -2.34
N VAL A 65 -56.41 9.33 -1.53
CA VAL A 65 -55.16 9.12 -0.78
C VAL A 65 -53.98 8.89 -1.74
N ALA A 66 -54.18 8.13 -2.81
CA ALA A 66 -53.13 7.84 -3.78
C ALA A 66 -52.71 9.06 -4.60
N ILE A 67 -53.65 9.86 -5.08
CA ILE A 67 -53.36 11.15 -5.75
C ILE A 67 -52.60 12.08 -4.80
N SER A 68 -52.99 12.11 -3.52
CA SER A 68 -52.30 12.92 -2.50
C SER A 68 -50.84 12.49 -2.33
N LEU A 69 -50.53 11.20 -2.40
CA LEU A 69 -49.16 10.68 -2.34
C LEU A 69 -48.34 11.06 -3.59
N ILE A 70 -48.94 10.99 -4.78
CA ILE A 70 -48.28 11.38 -6.05
C ILE A 70 -48.02 12.89 -6.08
N GLY A 71 -49.03 13.69 -5.72
CA GLY A 71 -48.88 15.15 -5.65
C GLY A 71 -47.76 15.56 -4.68
N TYR A 72 -47.64 14.87 -3.55
CA TYR A 72 -46.54 15.09 -2.61
C TYR A 72 -45.17 14.71 -3.19
N ALA A 73 -45.08 13.65 -4.00
CA ALA A 73 -43.83 13.24 -4.64
C ALA A 73 -43.35 14.23 -5.72
N ILE A 74 -44.28 14.93 -6.39
CA ILE A 74 -43.98 15.84 -7.50
C ILE A 74 -43.64 17.26 -7.00
N ASP A 75 -44.31 17.76 -5.97
CA ASP A 75 -44.16 19.14 -5.48
C ASP A 75 -43.74 19.21 -4.00
N ALA A 76 -42.63 18.55 -3.66
CA ALA A 76 -42.08 18.50 -2.30
C ALA A 76 -41.41 19.82 -1.84
N LYS A 77 -41.94 20.99 -2.20
CA LYS A 77 -41.33 22.31 -1.97
C LYS A 77 -41.63 22.94 -0.60
N GLN A 78 -42.50 22.35 0.22
CA GLN A 78 -42.85 22.92 1.53
C GLN A 78 -41.97 22.40 2.67
N ALA A 79 -41.55 23.30 3.56
CA ALA A 79 -40.80 23.02 4.79
C ALA A 79 -41.66 22.32 5.87
N ILE A 80 -42.25 21.17 5.55
CA ILE A 80 -43.02 20.37 6.51
C ILE A 80 -42.05 19.55 7.37
N PRO A 81 -42.20 19.55 8.71
CA PRO A 81 -41.39 18.73 9.60
C PRO A 81 -41.44 17.23 9.20
N SER A 82 -40.27 16.60 9.10
CA SER A 82 -40.09 15.20 8.65
C SER A 82 -40.96 14.19 9.41
N TRP A 83 -41.19 14.40 10.70
CA TRP A 83 -42.03 13.51 11.51
C TRP A 83 -43.53 13.58 11.15
N LYS A 84 -44.02 14.74 10.67
CA LYS A 84 -45.41 14.87 10.20
C LYS A 84 -45.60 14.15 8.86
N ILE A 85 -44.60 14.22 7.99
CA ILE A 85 -44.56 13.51 6.70
C ILE A 85 -44.54 11.99 6.96
N GLY A 86 -43.62 11.51 7.81
CA GLY A 86 -43.54 10.10 8.17
C GLY A 86 -44.82 9.57 8.83
N ARG A 87 -45.53 10.38 9.62
CA ARG A 87 -46.84 10.01 10.20
C ARG A 87 -47.93 9.89 9.13
N ARG A 88 -48.06 10.88 8.24
CA ARG A 88 -49.06 10.84 7.15
C ARG A 88 -48.81 9.65 6.24
N TRP A 89 -47.56 9.44 5.86
CA TRP A 89 -47.11 8.28 5.10
C TRP A 89 -47.55 6.96 5.71
N LEU A 90 -47.24 6.76 7.00
CA LEU A 90 -47.56 5.52 7.67
C LEU A 90 -49.07 5.27 7.75
N ILE A 91 -49.87 6.33 8.00
CA ILE A 91 -51.33 6.24 8.00
C ILE A 91 -51.82 5.84 6.60
N SER A 92 -51.33 6.49 5.55
CA SER A 92 -51.71 6.15 4.17
C SER A 92 -51.37 4.69 3.83
N VAL A 93 -50.17 4.22 4.16
CA VAL A 93 -49.75 2.83 3.89
C VAL A 93 -50.60 1.83 4.67
N VAL A 94 -50.92 2.10 5.94
CA VAL A 94 -51.77 1.22 6.77
C VAL A 94 -53.21 1.19 6.28
N VAL A 95 -53.75 2.33 5.83
CA VAL A 95 -55.13 2.38 5.36
C VAL A 95 -55.28 1.77 3.96
N CYS A 96 -54.34 2.05 3.06
CA CYS A 96 -54.42 1.55 1.68
C CYS A 96 -54.03 0.08 1.52
N LEU A 97 -53.25 -0.51 2.44
CA LEU A 97 -52.77 -1.90 2.31
C LEU A 97 -53.46 -2.87 3.28
N PRO A 98 -53.14 -2.95 4.59
CA PRO A 98 -53.74 -3.94 5.46
C PRO A 98 -55.24 -3.73 5.69
N VAL A 99 -55.72 -2.49 5.81
CA VAL A 99 -57.17 -2.25 5.96
C VAL A 99 -57.93 -2.61 4.67
N ASN A 100 -57.32 -2.42 3.49
CA ASN A 100 -57.92 -2.88 2.23
C ASN A 100 -58.08 -4.41 2.19
N VAL A 101 -57.05 -5.13 2.63
CA VAL A 101 -57.14 -6.59 2.78
C VAL A 101 -58.27 -6.96 3.73
N LEU A 102 -58.37 -6.34 4.90
CA LEU A 102 -59.48 -6.61 5.84
C LEU A 102 -60.84 -6.35 5.20
N TRP A 103 -60.97 -5.26 4.45
CA TRP A 103 -62.20 -4.88 3.77
C TRP A 103 -62.64 -5.96 2.76
N ASN A 104 -61.72 -6.39 1.89
CA ASN A 104 -61.99 -7.37 0.85
C ASN A 104 -62.37 -8.76 1.41
N TRP A 105 -61.84 -9.12 2.58
CA TRP A 105 -62.26 -10.33 3.29
C TRP A 105 -63.56 -10.16 4.10
N SER A 106 -64.06 -8.92 4.27
CA SER A 106 -65.23 -8.61 5.10
C SER A 106 -66.53 -8.27 4.37
N GLY A 107 -66.47 -8.02 3.06
CA GLY A 107 -67.58 -7.52 2.26
C GLY A 107 -68.64 -8.56 1.87
N GLU A 108 -69.85 -8.07 1.57
CA GLU A 108 -71.01 -8.85 1.08
C GLU A 108 -71.01 -9.09 -0.44
N ILE A 109 -70.30 -8.27 -1.22
CA ILE A 109 -70.08 -8.46 -2.66
C ILE A 109 -68.65 -8.96 -2.83
N GLN A 110 -68.48 -10.26 -3.02
CA GLN A 110 -67.16 -10.89 -3.03
C GLN A 110 -66.67 -11.06 -4.48
N PRO A 111 -65.57 -10.39 -4.88
CA PRO A 111 -64.87 -10.75 -6.11
C PRO A 111 -64.33 -12.18 -6.02
N PRO A 112 -63.93 -12.80 -7.14
CA PRO A 112 -63.44 -14.17 -7.16
C PRO A 112 -62.37 -14.39 -6.08
N PHE A 113 -62.51 -15.45 -5.32
CA PHE A 113 -61.67 -15.69 -4.13
C PHE A 113 -60.18 -15.76 -4.46
N THR A 114 -59.83 -16.27 -5.63
CA THR A 114 -58.47 -16.31 -6.18
C THR A 114 -57.88 -14.91 -6.41
N PHE A 115 -58.69 -13.96 -6.86
CA PHE A 115 -58.30 -12.56 -7.03
C PHE A 115 -58.07 -11.88 -5.68
N THR A 116 -58.98 -12.04 -4.73
CA THR A 116 -58.85 -11.52 -3.36
C THR A 116 -57.58 -12.02 -2.68
N LEU A 117 -57.25 -13.30 -2.86
CA LEU A 117 -56.03 -13.89 -2.31
C LEU A 117 -54.77 -13.36 -2.99
N ALA A 118 -54.74 -13.30 -4.33
CA ALA A 118 -53.60 -12.76 -5.09
C ALA A 118 -53.31 -11.29 -4.74
N LEU A 119 -54.37 -10.48 -4.64
CA LEU A 119 -54.28 -9.09 -4.21
C LEU A 119 -53.78 -8.97 -2.76
N SER A 120 -54.27 -9.83 -1.87
CA SER A 120 -53.81 -9.87 -0.46
C SER A 120 -52.31 -10.17 -0.38
N VAL A 121 -51.83 -11.16 -1.16
CA VAL A 121 -50.41 -11.49 -1.27
C VAL A 121 -49.60 -10.30 -1.80
N ALA A 122 -50.09 -9.62 -2.84
CA ALA A 122 -49.43 -8.45 -3.41
C ALA A 122 -49.32 -7.30 -2.38
N HIS A 123 -50.40 -7.01 -1.65
CA HIS A 123 -50.39 -6.01 -0.59
C HIS A 123 -49.41 -6.37 0.53
N LEU A 124 -49.33 -7.64 0.94
CA LEU A 124 -48.36 -8.10 1.94
C LEU A 124 -46.91 -7.96 1.47
N ALA A 125 -46.64 -8.26 0.20
CA ALA A 125 -45.31 -8.06 -0.39
C ALA A 125 -44.93 -6.58 -0.43
N VAL A 126 -45.87 -5.70 -0.79
CA VAL A 126 -45.63 -4.24 -0.78
C VAL A 126 -45.42 -3.71 0.64
N ILE A 127 -46.19 -4.15 1.63
CA ILE A 127 -45.97 -3.85 3.06
C ILE A 127 -44.55 -4.23 3.47
N LEU A 128 -44.09 -5.42 3.07
CA LEU A 128 -42.75 -5.91 3.37
C LEU A 128 -41.65 -5.12 2.66
N CYS A 129 -41.87 -4.65 1.43
CA CYS A 129 -40.93 -3.82 0.67
C CYS A 129 -40.81 -2.39 1.23
N VAL A 130 -41.92 -1.79 1.64
CA VAL A 130 -42.00 -0.36 1.91
C VAL A 130 -41.69 -0.03 3.37
N LEU A 131 -42.23 -0.80 4.32
CA LEU A 131 -42.10 -0.49 5.74
C LEU A 131 -40.79 -1.05 6.34
N PRO A 132 -40.26 -0.46 7.42
CA PRO A 132 -39.12 -1.02 8.13
C PRO A 132 -39.41 -2.45 8.61
N LEU A 133 -38.38 -3.30 8.61
CA LEU A 133 -38.51 -4.74 8.85
C LEU A 133 -39.20 -5.08 10.19
N CYS A 134 -38.96 -4.27 11.23
CA CYS A 134 -39.58 -4.44 12.55
C CYS A 134 -41.10 -4.24 12.56
N ILE A 135 -41.61 -3.37 11.70
CA ILE A 135 -43.05 -3.06 11.59
C ILE A 135 -43.68 -3.98 10.55
N SER A 136 -43.02 -4.15 9.40
CA SER A 136 -43.56 -4.90 8.27
C SER A 136 -43.77 -6.38 8.58
N VAL A 137 -42.83 -7.04 9.26
CA VAL A 137 -42.95 -8.47 9.62
C VAL A 137 -44.12 -8.71 10.57
N ARG A 138 -44.33 -7.81 11.55
CA ARG A 138 -45.44 -7.90 12.50
C ARG A 138 -46.78 -7.71 11.80
N LEU A 139 -46.90 -6.70 10.94
CA LEU A 139 -48.12 -6.46 10.17
C LEU A 139 -48.43 -7.62 9.22
N VAL A 140 -47.43 -8.13 8.50
CA VAL A 140 -47.62 -9.28 7.60
C VAL A 140 -48.09 -10.51 8.37
N LEU A 141 -47.51 -10.81 9.53
CA LEU A 141 -47.94 -11.94 10.36
C LEU A 141 -49.40 -11.83 10.81
N ILE A 142 -49.81 -10.65 11.30
CA ILE A 142 -51.19 -10.41 11.74
C ILE A 142 -52.16 -10.59 10.57
N MET A 143 -51.83 -10.01 9.40
CA MET A 143 -52.69 -10.10 8.24
C MET A 143 -52.77 -11.52 7.66
N LEU A 144 -51.67 -12.29 7.69
CA LEU A 144 -51.68 -13.71 7.34
C LEU A 144 -52.63 -14.50 8.25
N LEU A 145 -52.63 -14.25 9.56
CA LEU A 145 -53.58 -14.89 10.48
C LEU A 145 -55.03 -14.54 10.15
N VAL A 146 -55.31 -13.29 9.79
CA VAL A 146 -56.67 -12.89 9.38
C VAL A 146 -57.10 -13.58 8.09
N ILE A 147 -56.20 -13.66 7.09
CA ILE A 147 -56.47 -14.38 5.83
C ILE A 147 -56.74 -15.85 6.14
N VAL A 148 -55.88 -16.54 6.90
CA VAL A 148 -56.07 -17.95 7.28
C VAL A 148 -57.39 -18.19 8.00
N TYR A 149 -57.77 -17.29 8.92
CA TYR A 149 -59.07 -17.38 9.60
C TYR A 149 -60.25 -17.19 8.64
N ALA A 150 -60.16 -16.27 7.69
CA ALA A 150 -61.17 -16.06 6.66
C ALA A 150 -61.28 -17.27 5.72
N LEU A 151 -60.15 -17.84 5.30
CA LEU A 151 -60.07 -19.08 4.51
C LEU A 151 -60.77 -20.25 5.21
N TYR A 152 -60.49 -20.43 6.51
CA TYR A 152 -61.09 -21.49 7.32
C TYR A 152 -62.61 -21.36 7.40
N ARG A 153 -63.11 -20.13 7.58
CA ARG A 153 -64.55 -19.86 7.70
C ARG A 153 -65.31 -20.05 6.39
N SER A 154 -64.72 -19.70 5.26
CA SER A 154 -65.38 -19.73 3.95
C SER A 154 -65.40 -21.12 3.28
N GLY A 155 -64.87 -22.16 3.94
CA GLY A 155 -64.85 -23.52 3.42
C GLY A 155 -63.65 -23.78 2.52
N MET A 156 -62.58 -24.34 3.09
CA MET A 156 -61.30 -24.60 2.40
C MET A 156 -61.42 -25.60 1.24
N ASP A 157 -62.42 -26.49 1.30
CA ASP A 157 -62.60 -27.61 0.36
C ASP A 157 -62.98 -27.14 -1.06
N LEU A 158 -63.74 -26.04 -1.18
CA LEU A 158 -64.12 -25.46 -2.47
C LEU A 158 -62.91 -24.82 -3.18
N LEU A 159 -61.98 -24.25 -2.41
CA LEU A 159 -60.81 -23.56 -2.94
C LEU A 159 -59.75 -24.50 -3.51
N LEU A 160 -59.51 -25.60 -2.79
CA LEU A 160 -58.55 -26.64 -3.17
C LEU A 160 -59.02 -27.41 -4.42
N SER A 161 -60.35 -27.57 -4.57
CA SER A 161 -60.94 -28.29 -5.70
C SER A 161 -60.87 -27.51 -7.02
N GLU A 162 -61.10 -26.19 -7.02
CA GLU A 162 -61.11 -25.39 -8.26
C GLU A 162 -59.74 -24.82 -8.66
N SER A 163 -58.81 -24.62 -7.72
CA SER A 163 -57.60 -23.82 -7.98
C SER A 163 -56.31 -24.27 -7.28
N GLY A 164 -56.25 -25.52 -6.80
CA GLY A 164 -55.12 -26.05 -5.99
C GLY A 164 -53.72 -25.82 -6.57
N GLY A 165 -53.52 -25.99 -7.88
CA GLY A 165 -52.22 -25.77 -8.54
C GLY A 165 -51.76 -24.30 -8.52
N PHE A 166 -52.69 -23.36 -8.74
CA PHE A 166 -52.41 -21.92 -8.68
C PHE A 166 -52.07 -21.49 -7.24
N LEU A 167 -52.75 -22.04 -6.24
CA LEU A 167 -52.50 -21.74 -4.83
C LEU A 167 -51.11 -22.19 -4.35
N ILE A 168 -50.68 -23.38 -4.75
CA ILE A 168 -49.33 -23.89 -4.41
C ILE A 168 -48.25 -23.04 -5.08
N SER A 169 -48.44 -22.67 -6.35
CA SER A 169 -47.51 -21.78 -7.06
C SER A 169 -47.43 -20.39 -6.42
N LEU A 170 -48.59 -19.81 -6.07
CA LEU A 170 -48.68 -18.52 -5.40
C LEU A 170 -47.99 -18.56 -4.03
N LEU A 171 -48.19 -19.62 -3.24
CA LEU A 171 -47.54 -19.80 -1.94
C LEU A 171 -46.01 -19.92 -2.07
N GLY A 172 -45.53 -20.76 -3.00
CA GLY A 172 -44.10 -20.96 -3.25
C GLY A 172 -43.41 -19.67 -3.69
N LEU A 173 -44.01 -18.94 -4.63
CA LEU A 173 -43.50 -17.65 -5.11
C LEU A 173 -43.52 -16.58 -4.00
N SER A 174 -44.57 -16.56 -3.19
CA SER A 174 -44.70 -15.64 -2.04
C SER A 174 -43.60 -15.87 -0.99
N LEU A 175 -43.29 -17.13 -0.68
CA LEU A 175 -42.23 -17.48 0.27
C LEU A 175 -40.85 -17.08 -0.28
N MET A 176 -40.57 -17.35 -1.57
CA MET A 176 -39.33 -16.90 -2.21
C MET A 176 -39.17 -15.37 -2.13
N ILE A 177 -40.20 -14.63 -2.53
CA ILE A 177 -40.20 -13.17 -2.50
C ILE A 177 -39.99 -12.66 -1.07
N PHE A 178 -40.65 -13.26 -0.08
CA PHE A 178 -40.49 -12.92 1.33
C PHE A 178 -39.03 -13.07 1.79
N PHE A 179 -38.39 -14.21 1.52
CA PHE A 179 -36.99 -14.44 1.92
C PHE A 179 -36.03 -13.48 1.22
N ILE A 180 -36.22 -13.22 -0.07
CA ILE A 180 -35.37 -12.28 -0.84
C ILE A 180 -35.47 -10.87 -0.25
N ILE A 181 -36.68 -10.38 0.03
CA ILE A 181 -36.89 -9.03 0.58
C ILE A 181 -36.28 -8.92 1.98
N VAL A 182 -36.51 -9.91 2.85
CA VAL A 182 -35.97 -9.93 4.22
C VAL A 182 -34.44 -9.97 4.21
N TYR A 183 -33.85 -10.81 3.36
CA TYR A 183 -32.40 -10.92 3.20
C TYR A 183 -31.78 -9.60 2.73
N ASN A 184 -32.32 -9.01 1.67
CA ASN A 184 -31.82 -7.74 1.12
C ASN A 184 -31.94 -6.59 2.13
N LYS A 185 -33.05 -6.52 2.89
CA LYS A 185 -33.23 -5.50 3.94
C LYS A 185 -32.26 -5.66 5.10
N ARG A 186 -31.96 -6.89 5.53
CA ARG A 186 -30.94 -7.15 6.55
C ARG A 186 -29.55 -6.75 6.06
N LYS A 187 -29.20 -7.11 4.81
CA LYS A 187 -27.91 -6.73 4.19
C LYS A 187 -27.75 -5.21 4.09
N LEU A 188 -28.79 -4.49 3.67
CA LEU A 188 -28.78 -3.03 3.59
C LEU A 188 -28.68 -2.35 4.97
N ALA A 189 -29.33 -2.91 5.99
CA ALA A 189 -29.22 -2.42 7.37
C ALA A 189 -27.78 -2.58 7.90
N GLY A 190 -27.11 -3.69 7.57
CA GLY A 190 -25.68 -3.88 7.86
C GLY A 190 -24.79 -2.81 7.24
N TYR A 191 -25.00 -2.50 5.95
CA TYR A 191 -24.25 -1.44 5.27
C TYR A 191 -24.51 -0.05 5.86
N LYS A 192 -25.76 0.27 6.20
CA LYS A 192 -26.10 1.56 6.84
C LYS A 192 -25.48 1.70 8.22
N HIS A 193 -25.45 0.63 9.01
CA HIS A 193 -24.82 0.65 10.34
C HIS A 193 -23.31 0.84 10.24
N TYR A 194 -22.67 0.18 9.27
CA TYR A 194 -21.25 0.37 8.97
C TYR A 194 -20.93 1.80 8.50
N GLY A 195 -21.77 2.37 7.63
CA GLY A 195 -21.63 3.76 7.18
C GLY A 195 -21.80 4.80 8.31
N TYR A 196 -22.74 4.57 9.23
CA TYR A 196 -22.95 5.46 10.38
C TYR A 196 -21.81 5.37 11.39
N TYR A 197 -21.30 4.15 11.64
CA TYR A 197 -20.10 3.93 12.45
C TYR A 197 -18.90 4.67 11.87
N LEU A 198 -18.69 4.58 10.55
CA LEU A 198 -17.60 5.27 9.87
C LEU A 198 -17.74 6.80 9.94
N SER A 199 -18.95 7.33 9.73
CA SER A 199 -19.22 8.78 9.80
C SER A 199 -19.01 9.35 11.21
N ASN A 200 -19.46 8.65 12.25
CA ASN A 200 -19.24 9.06 13.64
C ASN A 200 -17.75 9.05 13.99
N LYS A 201 -17.00 8.06 13.52
CA LYS A 201 -15.55 7.97 13.74
C LYS A 201 -14.78 9.11 13.05
N ILE A 202 -15.24 9.53 11.87
CA ILE A 202 -14.68 10.69 11.16
C ILE A 202 -14.98 11.99 11.90
N GLN A 203 -16.20 12.15 12.42
CA GLN A 203 -16.60 13.35 13.16
C GLN A 203 -15.89 13.47 14.52
N GLU A 204 -15.71 12.36 15.24
CA GLU A 204 -14.90 12.33 16.47
C GLU A 204 -13.43 12.69 16.22
N LYS A 205 -12.86 12.24 15.08
CA LYS A 205 -11.51 12.59 14.67
C LYS A 205 -11.36 14.10 14.39
N GLN A 206 -12.32 14.69 13.67
CA GLN A 206 -12.33 16.14 13.39
C GLN A 206 -12.44 17.00 14.65
N ILE A 207 -13.26 16.58 15.63
CA ILE A 207 -13.39 17.30 16.91
C ILE A 207 -12.09 17.23 17.74
N LYS A 208 -11.39 16.09 17.70
CA LYS A 208 -10.07 15.93 18.35
C LYS A 208 -9.01 16.82 17.69
N GLU A 209 -8.91 16.81 16.36
CA GLU A 209 -7.99 17.66 15.59
C GLU A 209 -8.22 19.17 15.87
N GLN A 210 -9.49 19.59 16.04
CA GLN A 210 -9.83 20.99 16.29
C GLN A 210 -9.47 21.44 17.72
N LYS A 211 -9.63 20.56 18.73
CA LYS A 211 -9.16 20.82 20.10
C LYS A 211 -7.64 20.85 20.20
N GLN A 212 -6.96 20.03 19.41
CA GLN A 212 -5.49 19.95 19.38
C GLN A 212 -4.86 21.20 18.74
N ARG A 213 -5.47 21.75 17.67
CA ARG A 213 -5.06 23.05 17.09
C ARG A 213 -5.20 24.23 18.06
N GLN A 214 -6.21 24.20 18.95
CA GLN A 214 -6.37 25.24 19.98
C GLN A 214 -5.33 25.14 21.10
N ALA A 215 -4.87 23.92 21.44
CA ALA A 215 -3.80 23.71 22.41
C ALA A 215 -2.42 24.06 21.86
N GLU A 216 -2.17 23.83 20.56
CA GLU A 216 -0.90 24.20 19.91
C GLU A 216 -0.67 25.73 19.90
N PHE A 217 -1.72 26.55 19.78
CA PHE A 217 -1.59 28.01 19.79
C PHE A 217 -1.08 28.59 21.13
N GLY A 218 -1.22 27.85 22.24
CA GLY A 218 -0.67 28.25 23.55
C GLY A 218 0.83 27.96 23.71
N LEU A 219 1.36 26.96 22.98
CA LEU A 219 2.77 26.55 23.05
C LEU A 219 3.70 27.38 22.15
N TYR A 220 3.16 28.02 21.11
CA TYR A 220 3.93 28.89 20.21
C TYR A 220 4.39 30.20 20.85
N ALA A 221 3.77 30.64 21.95
CA ALA A 221 4.16 31.85 22.68
C ALA A 221 5.51 31.71 23.42
N ASP A 222 5.92 30.49 23.76
CA ASP A 222 7.14 30.23 24.54
C ASP A 222 8.38 29.94 23.67
N LEU A 223 8.19 29.61 22.39
CA LEU A 223 9.27 29.32 21.44
C LEU A 223 9.98 30.60 20.94
N GLU A 224 9.30 31.74 20.97
CA GLU A 224 9.88 33.03 20.58
C GLU A 224 10.85 33.57 21.65
N THR A 225 10.65 33.18 22.91
CA THR A 225 11.54 33.46 24.05
C THR A 225 12.85 32.67 23.98
N ILE A 226 12.80 31.44 23.47
CA ILE A 226 13.93 30.48 23.41
C ILE A 226 14.97 30.87 22.34
N ARG A 227 14.58 31.56 21.27
CA ARG A 227 15.51 32.05 20.24
C ARG A 227 16.56 33.03 20.80
N ASN A 228 16.30 33.63 21.96
CA ASN A 228 17.10 34.72 22.50
C ASN A 228 18.15 34.29 23.56
N ASN A 229 18.22 33.03 23.98
CA ASN A 229 19.17 32.61 25.02
C ASN A 229 19.82 31.21 24.80
N PRO A 230 21.09 31.13 24.36
CA PRO A 230 21.74 29.87 23.96
C PRO A 230 22.19 28.95 25.11
N LYS A 231 22.13 29.37 26.38
CA LYS A 231 22.53 28.54 27.54
C LYS A 231 21.44 27.58 28.03
N GLU A 232 20.17 27.87 27.77
CA GLU A 232 19.04 27.01 28.17
C GLU A 232 18.79 25.85 27.18
N ALA A 233 19.42 25.89 26.00
CA ALA A 233 19.28 24.88 24.96
C ALA A 233 19.78 23.49 25.38
N HIS A 234 20.83 23.40 26.21
CA HIS A 234 21.43 22.11 26.59
C HIS A 234 20.58 21.34 27.62
N ALA A 235 19.99 22.04 28.59
CA ALA A 235 19.07 21.41 29.56
C ALA A 235 17.74 21.00 28.92
N CYS A 236 17.27 21.77 27.92
CA CYS A 236 16.11 21.42 27.11
C CYS A 236 16.38 20.18 26.25
N ILE A 237 17.58 20.04 25.66
CA ILE A 237 17.98 18.84 24.91
C ILE A 237 17.96 17.59 25.80
N ASP A 238 18.47 17.66 27.04
CA ASP A 238 18.49 16.49 27.94
C ASP A 238 17.08 16.10 28.43
N GLN A 239 16.22 17.09 28.70
CA GLN A 239 14.81 16.86 29.06
C GLN A 239 14.03 16.25 27.89
N VAL A 240 14.23 16.76 26.67
CA VAL A 240 13.64 16.24 25.43
C VAL A 240 14.16 14.84 25.13
N MET A 241 15.44 14.54 25.36
CA MET A 241 16.01 13.20 25.19
C MET A 241 15.41 12.18 26.18
N LYS A 242 15.08 12.61 27.40
CA LYS A 242 14.41 11.77 28.41
C LYS A 242 12.95 11.47 28.05
N GLU A 243 12.23 12.46 27.54
CA GLU A 243 10.84 12.30 27.07
C GLU A 243 10.76 11.48 25.77
N VAL A 244 11.72 11.65 24.85
CA VAL A 244 11.85 10.81 23.64
C VAL A 244 12.16 9.36 24.01
N THR A 245 13.00 9.11 25.01
CA THR A 245 13.30 7.75 25.49
C THR A 245 12.06 7.07 26.11
N GLN A 246 11.23 7.82 26.83
CA GLN A 246 9.94 7.33 27.35
C GLN A 246 8.89 7.12 26.24
N PHE A 247 8.89 7.97 25.21
CA PHE A 247 8.05 7.82 24.03
C PHE A 247 8.46 6.60 23.16
N ILE A 248 9.76 6.30 23.09
CA ILE A 248 10.30 5.11 22.41
C ILE A 248 9.85 3.81 23.09
N SER A 249 9.89 3.72 24.43
CA SER A 249 9.39 2.53 25.14
C SER A 249 7.88 2.36 25.03
N TYR A 250 7.16 3.45 24.74
CA TYR A 250 5.71 3.47 24.54
C TYR A 250 5.29 3.03 23.12
N LEU A 251 6.13 3.28 22.11
CA LEU A 251 5.85 2.94 20.70
C LEU A 251 6.20 1.50 20.30
N ASP A 252 7.17 0.84 20.96
CA ASP A 252 7.62 -0.53 20.62
C ASP A 252 6.52 -1.62 20.76
N ASN A 253 5.40 -1.31 21.42
CA ASN A 253 4.33 -2.26 21.72
C ASN A 253 3.00 -2.02 20.98
N ARG A 254 2.97 -1.21 19.91
CA ARG A 254 1.72 -0.86 19.19
C ARG A 254 1.92 -0.36 17.74
N PRO A 255 0.89 -0.47 16.87
CA PRO A 255 0.92 0.15 15.54
C PRO A 255 0.90 1.69 15.63
N LEU A 256 1.68 2.34 14.76
CA LEU A 256 1.86 3.80 14.69
C LEU A 256 0.59 4.51 14.20
N TYR A 257 0.22 5.61 14.86
CA TYR A 257 -0.94 6.43 14.52
C TYR A 257 -0.52 7.79 13.92
N GLU A 258 -1.45 8.46 13.25
CA GLU A 258 -1.24 9.72 12.51
C GLU A 258 -0.75 10.88 13.39
N GLU A 259 -1.06 10.83 14.69
CA GLU A 259 -0.61 11.77 15.73
C GLU A 259 0.90 11.62 16.03
N ASP A 260 1.45 10.41 15.91
CA ASP A 260 2.88 10.16 16.06
C ASP A 260 3.63 10.79 14.87
N LEU A 261 3.02 10.77 13.67
CA LEU A 261 3.59 11.28 12.42
C LEU A 261 3.69 12.80 12.36
N ASP A 262 2.81 13.56 13.02
CA ASP A 262 2.87 15.03 13.06
C ASP A 262 3.98 15.54 14.01
N LEU A 263 4.20 14.84 15.14
CA LEU A 263 5.31 15.10 16.07
C LEU A 263 6.67 14.80 15.42
N ILE A 264 6.69 13.70 14.67
CA ILE A 264 7.73 13.23 13.76
C ILE A 264 7.99 14.28 12.67
N THR A 265 6.96 14.82 12.02
CA THR A 265 7.13 15.82 10.94
C THR A 265 7.64 17.17 11.45
N LYS A 266 7.29 17.57 12.69
CA LYS A 266 7.72 18.84 13.30
C LYS A 266 9.17 18.84 13.81
N ASN A 267 9.78 17.69 14.10
CA ASN A 267 11.13 17.61 14.67
C ASN A 267 12.16 16.92 13.75
N PHE A 268 12.52 17.60 12.66
CA PHE A 268 13.41 17.06 11.61
C PHE A 268 14.85 16.72 12.05
N ILE A 269 15.39 17.43 13.06
CA ILE A 269 16.70 17.09 13.66
C ILE A 269 16.57 15.84 14.54
N ILE A 270 15.43 15.69 15.22
CA ILE A 270 15.10 14.48 15.99
C ILE A 270 14.87 13.31 15.03
N TRP A 271 14.42 13.52 13.80
CA TRP A 271 14.38 12.49 12.74
C TRP A 271 15.75 11.99 12.32
N ASP A 272 16.71 12.87 12.04
CA ASP A 272 18.06 12.44 11.68
C ASP A 272 18.70 11.63 12.83
N ILE A 273 18.48 12.05 14.08
CA ILE A 273 18.93 11.34 15.29
C ILE A 273 18.16 10.02 15.51
N PHE A 274 16.84 10.02 15.35
CA PHE A 274 15.93 8.88 15.47
C PHE A 274 16.22 7.83 14.40
N LEU A 275 16.50 8.22 13.16
CA LEU A 275 16.87 7.31 12.09
C LEU A 275 18.26 6.72 12.31
N LYS A 276 19.22 7.55 12.74
CA LYS A 276 20.53 7.07 13.19
C LYS A 276 20.43 6.12 14.38
N GLN A 277 19.35 6.19 15.18
CA GLN A 277 19.08 5.30 16.31
C GLN A 277 18.25 4.06 15.96
N ARG A 278 17.24 4.14 15.08
CA ARG A 278 16.40 3.02 14.62
C ARG A 278 17.14 2.11 13.65
N ALA A 279 18.06 2.66 12.87
CA ALA A 279 19.11 1.92 12.19
C ALA A 279 19.95 1.03 13.14
N ARG A 280 20.02 1.36 14.44
CA ARG A 280 20.70 0.55 15.47
C ARG A 280 19.82 -0.60 15.97
N SER A 281 18.50 -0.58 15.74
CA SER A 281 17.58 -1.60 16.24
C SER A 281 17.23 -2.62 15.16
N LYS A 282 18.04 -3.68 15.11
CA LYS A 282 17.79 -4.99 14.51
C LYS A 282 17.83 -5.10 12.97
N ASN A 283 18.94 -5.72 12.54
CA ASN A 283 19.12 -6.60 11.38
C ASN A 283 19.24 -6.06 9.96
N HIS A 284 19.10 -4.78 9.61
CA HIS A 284 19.33 -4.35 8.21
C HIS A 284 20.19 -3.07 8.00
N ILE A 285 21.19 -3.25 7.13
CA ILE A 285 21.85 -2.38 6.12
C ILE A 285 22.72 -1.21 6.60
N ILE A 286 22.42 -0.52 7.70
CA ILE A 286 23.24 0.64 8.07
C ILE A 286 24.43 0.20 8.91
N LEU A 287 25.63 0.23 8.31
CA LEU A 287 26.88 0.09 9.06
C LEU A 287 26.92 1.10 10.21
N MET A 288 27.49 0.68 11.33
CA MET A 288 27.83 1.56 12.46
C MET A 288 29.35 1.69 12.54
N PRO A 289 29.99 2.51 11.69
CA PRO A 289 31.43 2.55 11.63
C PRO A 289 31.98 3.22 12.88
N THR A 290 32.87 2.51 13.58
CA THR A 290 33.66 3.07 14.66
C THR A 290 35.13 3.00 14.30
N GLU A 291 35.90 3.95 14.79
CA GLU A 291 37.36 3.88 14.70
C GLU A 291 37.84 2.75 15.62
N VAL A 292 38.67 1.85 15.10
CA VAL A 292 39.25 0.72 15.82
C VAL A 292 40.69 0.52 15.38
N SER A 293 41.59 0.21 16.32
CA SER A 293 42.95 -0.20 15.96
C SER A 293 42.96 -1.63 15.41
N LEU A 294 43.94 -1.97 14.57
CA LEU A 294 44.07 -3.35 14.07
C LEU A 294 44.25 -4.34 15.23
N ASP A 295 45.07 -4.02 16.23
CA ASP A 295 45.28 -4.86 17.41
C ASP A 295 44.00 -5.06 18.23
N GLU A 296 43.19 -4.01 18.40
CA GLU A 296 41.91 -4.12 19.10
C GLU A 296 40.91 -4.99 18.33
N LEU A 297 40.88 -4.88 17.00
CA LEU A 297 40.04 -5.73 16.16
C LEU A 297 40.45 -7.21 16.28
N VAL A 298 41.76 -7.48 16.32
CA VAL A 298 42.31 -8.83 16.51
C VAL A 298 41.92 -9.40 17.86
N ARG A 299 42.09 -8.64 18.95
CA ARG A 299 41.66 -9.08 20.28
C ARG A 299 40.16 -9.39 20.33
N LYS A 300 39.33 -8.57 19.67
CA LYS A 300 37.88 -8.82 19.57
C LYS A 300 37.56 -10.09 18.77
N LEU A 301 38.34 -10.39 17.73
CA LEU A 301 38.23 -11.64 16.98
C LEU A 301 38.61 -12.85 17.82
N GLU A 302 39.73 -12.78 18.55
CA GLU A 302 40.18 -13.85 19.45
C GLU A 302 39.13 -14.15 20.53
N MET A 303 38.61 -13.12 21.20
CA MET A 303 37.54 -13.26 22.19
C MET A 303 36.27 -13.87 21.58
N ALA A 304 35.89 -13.50 20.36
CA ALA A 304 34.73 -14.05 19.69
C ALA A 304 34.92 -15.53 19.31
N LEU A 305 36.13 -15.91 18.89
CA LEU A 305 36.50 -17.31 18.63
C LEU A 305 36.49 -18.16 19.89
N GLU A 306 36.93 -17.61 21.05
CA GLU A 306 36.85 -18.29 22.34
C GLU A 306 35.39 -18.57 22.77
N LEU A 307 34.48 -17.62 22.53
CA LEU A 307 33.06 -17.75 22.88
C LEU A 307 32.32 -18.81 22.04
N GLU A 308 32.65 -18.91 20.75
CA GLU A 308 32.12 -19.94 19.82
C GLU A 308 32.80 -21.31 20.04
N GLY A 309 34.00 -21.34 20.60
CA GLY A 309 34.88 -22.51 20.74
C GLY A 309 34.55 -23.49 21.88
N LYS A 310 33.37 -23.42 22.53
CA LYS A 310 33.06 -24.24 23.71
C LYS A 310 33.10 -25.76 23.50
N GLU A 311 33.15 -26.24 22.26
CA GLU A 311 33.22 -27.67 21.92
C GLU A 311 34.46 -28.07 21.07
N ARG A 312 35.35 -27.15 20.70
CA ARG A 312 36.47 -27.41 19.76
C ARG A 312 37.79 -26.77 20.20
N ALA A 313 38.92 -27.33 19.74
CA ALA A 313 40.24 -26.74 19.93
C ALA A 313 40.33 -25.37 19.24
N MET A 314 40.79 -24.35 19.97
CA MET A 314 40.89 -22.98 19.49
C MET A 314 41.94 -22.87 18.36
N PRO A 315 41.61 -22.23 17.21
CA PRO A 315 42.57 -22.02 16.14
C PRO A 315 43.63 -21.00 16.57
N LYS A 316 44.90 -21.29 16.32
CA LYS A 316 45.98 -20.33 16.54
C LYS A 316 45.98 -19.32 15.39
N LEU A 317 45.91 -18.03 15.69
CA LEU A 317 45.98 -16.97 14.70
C LEU A 317 47.41 -16.42 14.59
N LEU A 318 47.92 -16.33 13.36
CA LEU A 318 49.18 -15.64 13.05
C LEU A 318 48.91 -14.48 12.10
N ILE A 319 49.10 -13.25 12.58
CA ILE A 319 48.84 -12.03 11.81
C ILE A 319 50.16 -11.43 11.36
N GLU A 320 50.37 -11.36 10.05
CA GLU A 320 51.59 -10.88 9.43
C GLU A 320 51.32 -9.56 8.67
N PRO A 321 51.73 -8.40 9.22
CA PRO A 321 51.77 -7.17 8.45
C PRO A 321 52.91 -7.26 7.43
N LYS A 322 52.60 -7.24 6.13
CA LYS A 322 53.63 -7.33 5.07
C LYS A 322 54.13 -5.97 4.59
N ASP A 323 53.40 -4.90 4.87
CA ASP A 323 53.74 -3.54 4.45
C ASP A 323 53.97 -2.62 5.65
N ALA A 324 55.05 -1.84 5.64
CA ALA A 324 55.34 -0.84 6.68
C ALA A 324 54.37 0.36 6.71
N LYS A 325 53.45 0.44 5.74
CA LYS A 325 52.47 1.54 5.57
C LYS A 325 51.04 1.18 6.00
N LEU A 326 50.86 0.07 6.73
CA LEU A 326 49.54 -0.30 7.26
C LEU A 326 49.01 0.80 8.19
N PRO A 327 47.74 1.19 8.06
CA PRO A 327 47.16 2.18 8.94
C PRO A 327 47.01 1.58 10.34
N GLU A 328 47.37 2.36 11.36
CA GLU A 328 47.25 1.94 12.77
C GLU A 328 45.78 1.72 13.17
N LYS A 329 44.88 2.48 12.55
CA LYS A 329 43.43 2.45 12.80
C LYS A 329 42.63 2.40 11.50
N ILE A 330 41.46 1.77 11.59
CA ILE A 330 40.45 1.74 10.52
C ILE A 330 39.09 2.17 11.06
N ILE A 331 38.23 2.69 10.19
CA ILE A 331 36.83 3.03 10.49
C ILE A 331 35.94 2.03 9.77
N CYS A 332 35.36 1.10 10.54
CA CYS A 332 34.50 0.00 10.05
C CYS A 332 33.44 -0.38 11.09
N ASP A 333 32.43 -1.17 10.69
CA ASP A 333 31.47 -1.74 11.65
C ASP A 333 32.12 -2.96 12.31
N VAL A 334 32.66 -2.77 13.51
CA VAL A 334 33.44 -3.78 14.23
C VAL A 334 32.62 -5.06 14.42
N SER A 335 31.35 -4.96 14.80
CA SER A 335 30.51 -6.13 15.04
C SER A 335 30.32 -6.96 13.78
N GLN A 336 30.00 -6.31 12.65
CA GLN A 336 29.87 -7.02 11.37
C GLN A 336 31.21 -7.60 10.90
N MET A 337 32.32 -6.90 11.12
CA MET A 337 33.65 -7.39 10.82
C MET A 337 34.00 -8.66 11.62
N ILE A 338 33.63 -8.73 12.90
CA ILE A 338 33.80 -9.95 13.69
C ILE A 338 32.88 -11.07 13.17
N CYS A 339 31.61 -10.78 12.88
CA CYS A 339 30.68 -11.76 12.29
C CYS A 339 31.13 -12.29 10.92
N LEU A 340 31.93 -11.51 10.17
CA LEU A 340 32.56 -11.93 8.92
C LEU A 340 33.77 -12.83 9.15
N LEU A 341 34.67 -12.44 10.06
CA LEU A 341 35.97 -13.09 10.24
C LEU A 341 35.87 -14.42 10.99
N VAL A 342 35.00 -14.52 12.01
CA VAL A 342 34.80 -15.74 12.80
C VAL A 342 34.51 -16.99 11.94
N PRO A 343 33.45 -17.01 11.10
CA PRO A 343 33.13 -18.19 10.29
C PRO A 343 34.23 -18.52 9.27
N VAL A 344 34.92 -17.49 8.76
CA VAL A 344 36.02 -17.67 7.80
C VAL A 344 37.22 -18.34 8.45
N VAL A 345 37.63 -17.87 9.63
CA VAL A 345 38.74 -18.44 10.40
C VAL A 345 38.42 -19.86 10.81
N LEU A 346 37.21 -20.11 11.36
CA LEU A 346 36.80 -21.45 11.78
C LEU A 346 36.75 -22.43 10.60
N SER A 347 36.23 -22.01 9.45
CA SER A 347 36.21 -22.85 8.24
C SER A 347 37.63 -23.21 7.77
N ILE A 348 38.56 -22.24 7.77
CA ILE A 348 39.95 -22.48 7.38
C ILE A 348 40.69 -23.37 8.39
N ALA A 349 40.43 -23.20 9.68
CA ALA A 349 41.01 -24.01 10.74
C ALA A 349 40.56 -25.48 10.69
N ASN A 350 39.27 -25.74 10.41
CA ASN A 350 38.72 -27.10 10.33
C ASN A 350 39.30 -27.93 9.17
N LEU A 351 39.98 -27.29 8.20
CA LEU A 351 40.60 -27.94 7.05
C LEU A 351 42.05 -28.37 7.31
N ASP A 352 42.64 -27.94 8.42
CA ASP A 352 43.95 -28.36 8.87
C ASP A 352 43.86 -29.80 9.43
N ALA A 353 44.48 -30.75 8.75
CA ALA A 353 44.60 -32.13 9.25
C ALA A 353 45.63 -32.25 10.39
N SER A 354 46.45 -31.22 10.62
CA SER A 354 47.37 -31.13 11.74
C SER A 354 46.62 -30.65 13.00
N LYS A 355 46.97 -31.22 14.16
CA LYS A 355 46.28 -30.98 15.43
C LYS A 355 46.35 -29.52 15.95
N ASP A 356 47.02 -28.62 15.24
CA ASP A 356 47.33 -27.25 15.69
C ASP A 356 46.46 -26.14 15.07
N GLY A 357 45.69 -26.40 14.00
CA GLY A 357 44.69 -25.48 13.45
C GLY A 357 45.20 -24.05 13.20
N LEU A 358 46.41 -23.90 12.65
CA LEU A 358 47.08 -22.59 12.50
C LEU A 358 46.52 -21.83 11.29
N VAL A 359 45.86 -20.70 11.55
CA VAL A 359 45.33 -19.78 10.52
C VAL A 359 46.25 -18.57 10.41
N ARG A 360 46.78 -18.35 9.21
CA ARG A 360 47.61 -17.18 8.88
C ARG A 360 46.77 -16.12 8.18
N ILE A 361 46.82 -14.89 8.69
CA ILE A 361 46.19 -13.69 8.12
C ILE A 361 47.31 -12.73 7.71
N ARG A 362 47.47 -12.49 6.40
CA ARG A 362 48.43 -11.50 5.90
C ARG A 362 47.72 -10.21 5.53
N LEU A 363 48.27 -9.10 5.98
CA LEU A 363 47.73 -7.76 5.75
C LEU A 363 48.60 -7.00 4.75
N HIS A 364 47.96 -6.50 3.68
CA HIS A 364 48.59 -5.70 2.64
C HIS A 364 47.83 -4.39 2.44
N THR A 365 48.56 -3.33 2.12
CA THR A 365 48.01 -2.04 1.71
C THR A 365 47.65 -2.06 0.23
N THR A 366 46.47 -1.56 -0.11
CA THR A 366 45.98 -1.45 -1.49
C THR A 366 44.96 -0.32 -1.59
N TYR A 367 44.29 -0.20 -2.73
CA TYR A 367 43.23 0.78 -2.95
C TYR A 367 41.96 0.11 -3.48
N LEU A 368 40.81 0.63 -3.06
CA LEU A 368 39.53 0.37 -3.71
C LEU A 368 39.22 1.52 -4.67
N LYS A 369 38.88 1.16 -5.90
CA LYS A 369 38.57 2.10 -6.97
C LYS A 369 37.12 1.94 -7.39
N TYR A 370 36.39 3.05 -7.43
CA TYR A 370 35.00 3.06 -7.87
C TYR A 370 34.80 4.05 -9.01
N THR A 371 34.02 3.63 -10.00
CA THR A 371 33.59 4.47 -11.11
C THR A 371 32.35 5.25 -10.70
N LEU A 372 32.42 6.58 -10.79
CA LEU A 372 31.32 7.49 -10.50
C LEU A 372 30.81 8.04 -11.83
N LYS A 373 29.49 7.95 -12.05
CA LYS A 373 28.85 8.41 -13.28
C LYS A 373 28.37 9.84 -13.07
N ASP A 374 28.86 10.78 -13.86
CA ASP A 374 28.40 12.17 -13.81
C ASP A 374 27.02 12.33 -14.46
N LEU A 375 26.26 13.33 -13.97
CA LEU A 375 24.89 13.66 -14.39
C LEU A 375 24.79 14.22 -15.82
N SER A 376 25.91 14.64 -16.43
CA SER A 376 25.94 15.12 -17.81
C SER A 376 25.92 13.93 -18.77
N GLU A 377 24.91 13.86 -19.65
CA GLU A 377 24.83 12.86 -20.73
C GLU A 377 26.03 12.88 -21.70
N ASN A 378 26.93 13.87 -21.57
CA ASN A 378 28.18 13.92 -22.30
C ASN A 378 29.39 14.21 -21.38
N LYS A 379 30.25 13.19 -21.30
CA LYS A 379 31.69 13.16 -20.96
C LYS A 379 32.13 13.07 -19.48
N CYS A 380 33.02 12.10 -19.30
CA CYS A 380 33.89 11.77 -18.16
C CYS A 380 33.25 11.05 -16.96
N HIS A 381 33.69 9.81 -16.72
CA HIS A 381 33.46 9.13 -15.45
C HIS A 381 34.49 9.63 -14.43
N GLY A 382 34.04 10.19 -13.33
CA GLY A 382 34.93 10.46 -12.19
C GLY A 382 35.39 9.14 -11.58
N GLU A 383 36.65 9.03 -11.21
CA GLU A 383 37.18 7.88 -10.47
C GLU A 383 37.43 8.28 -9.02
N ALA A 384 36.92 7.50 -8.07
CA ALA A 384 37.24 7.68 -6.65
C ALA A 384 38.12 6.54 -6.15
N TRP A 385 39.17 6.92 -5.43
CA TRP A 385 40.19 6.01 -4.90
C TRP A 385 40.19 6.09 -3.39
N PHE A 386 40.10 4.94 -2.73
CA PHE A 386 40.05 4.86 -1.28
C PHE A 386 41.14 3.90 -0.79
N PRO A 387 41.96 4.31 0.20
CA PRO A 387 42.88 3.39 0.86
C PRO A 387 42.14 2.18 1.41
N ALA A 388 42.71 0.99 1.25
CA ALA A 388 42.12 -0.27 1.67
C ALA A 388 43.17 -1.24 2.20
N ILE A 389 42.72 -2.20 3.00
CA ILE A 389 43.52 -3.31 3.50
C ILE A 389 43.06 -4.57 2.81
N ALA A 390 44.00 -5.29 2.19
CA ALA A 390 43.80 -6.64 1.69
C ALA A 390 44.19 -7.66 2.77
N LEU A 391 43.23 -8.49 3.16
CA LEU A 391 43.38 -9.60 4.09
C LEU A 391 43.44 -10.90 3.29
N VAL A 392 44.60 -11.58 3.34
CA VAL A 392 44.76 -12.93 2.79
C VAL A 392 44.70 -13.91 3.95
N ILE A 393 43.58 -14.65 4.05
CA ILE A 393 43.34 -15.59 5.14
C ILE A 393 43.50 -17.01 4.59
N GLY A 394 44.42 -17.78 5.17
CA GLY A 394 44.66 -19.15 4.75
C GLY A 394 45.33 -19.97 5.83
N HIS A 395 45.52 -21.24 5.51
CA HIS A 395 46.22 -22.18 6.37
C HIS A 395 47.71 -21.84 6.53
N GLY A 396 48.28 -22.05 7.73
CA GLY A 396 49.65 -21.68 8.07
C GLY A 396 50.75 -22.32 7.21
N THR A 397 50.48 -23.48 6.60
CA THR A 397 51.44 -24.22 5.73
C THR A 397 51.29 -23.91 4.23
N ILE A 398 50.45 -22.96 3.83
CA ILE A 398 50.28 -22.63 2.40
C ILE A 398 51.59 -22.01 1.84
N PRO A 399 52.16 -22.58 0.76
CA PRO A 399 53.37 -22.05 0.12
C PRO A 399 53.11 -20.68 -0.53
N GLU A 400 54.12 -19.83 -0.61
CA GLU A 400 53.95 -18.44 -1.07
C GLU A 400 53.47 -18.36 -2.53
N GLU A 401 53.85 -19.32 -3.37
CA GLU A 401 53.46 -19.40 -4.78
C GLU A 401 51.96 -19.67 -4.96
N ALA A 402 51.30 -20.22 -3.93
CA ALA A 402 49.86 -20.52 -3.93
C ALA A 402 48.99 -19.35 -3.45
N LEU A 403 49.60 -18.23 -3.03
CA LEU A 403 48.88 -17.04 -2.57
C LEU A 403 48.35 -16.21 -3.74
N PRO A 404 47.22 -15.51 -3.55
CA PRO A 404 46.71 -14.58 -4.55
C PRO A 404 47.69 -13.42 -4.70
N LYS A 405 47.98 -13.06 -5.96
CA LYS A 405 48.77 -11.85 -6.26
C LYS A 405 47.98 -10.61 -5.86
N ILE A 406 48.54 -9.82 -4.94
CA ILE A 406 47.95 -8.57 -4.50
C ILE A 406 48.07 -7.53 -5.61
N ARG A 407 46.95 -6.87 -5.93
CA ARG A 407 46.88 -5.80 -6.92
C ARG A 407 47.08 -4.45 -6.25
N ASN A 408 47.59 -3.48 -7.02
CA ASN A 408 47.71 -2.09 -6.58
C ASN A 408 46.34 -1.47 -6.27
N TYR A 409 45.30 -1.92 -6.97
CA TYR A 409 43.93 -1.56 -6.69
C TYR A 409 42.95 -2.66 -7.07
N TYR A 410 41.76 -2.60 -6.49
CA TYR A 410 40.63 -3.47 -6.77
C TYR A 410 39.43 -2.61 -7.17
N GLN A 411 38.79 -2.97 -8.29
CA GLN A 411 37.59 -2.31 -8.77
C GLN A 411 36.36 -3.13 -8.41
N ASP A 412 35.34 -2.41 -7.93
CA ASP A 412 33.98 -2.89 -7.71
C ASP A 412 33.84 -4.07 -6.71
N VAL A 413 32.68 -4.10 -6.07
CA VAL A 413 32.26 -5.13 -5.12
C VAL A 413 32.08 -6.43 -5.90
N THR A 414 32.88 -7.44 -5.56
CA THR A 414 32.91 -8.78 -6.18
C THR A 414 33.27 -8.80 -7.67
N ALA A 415 34.57 -8.85 -8.02
CA ALA A 415 34.97 -9.62 -9.21
C ALA A 415 34.99 -11.10 -8.81
N GLY A 416 33.78 -11.63 -8.68
CA GLY A 416 33.50 -13.05 -8.54
C GLY A 416 32.28 -13.30 -9.41
N SER A 417 32.51 -13.30 -10.73
CA SER A 417 31.54 -13.46 -11.80
C SER A 417 30.56 -12.27 -11.93
N GLU A 418 30.56 -11.54 -13.05
CA GLU A 418 29.56 -11.81 -14.09
C GLU A 418 28.79 -13.09 -13.75
N PHE A 419 27.72 -12.95 -12.97
CA PHE A 419 26.81 -14.05 -12.65
C PHE A 419 26.11 -14.45 -13.95
N ASP A 420 26.84 -15.19 -14.79
CA ASP A 420 26.30 -15.89 -15.93
C ASP A 420 25.44 -17.01 -15.32
N TRP A 421 24.13 -16.77 -15.26
CA TRP A 421 23.12 -17.73 -14.80
C TRP A 421 23.22 -19.10 -15.50
N HIS A 422 24.05 -19.21 -16.54
CA HIS A 422 24.22 -20.39 -17.38
C HIS A 422 25.45 -21.25 -17.07
N SER A 423 26.35 -20.87 -16.15
CA SER A 423 27.40 -21.79 -15.67
C SER A 423 26.93 -22.61 -14.46
N VAL A 424 25.74 -23.24 -14.55
CA VAL A 424 25.24 -24.23 -13.56
C VAL A 424 25.98 -25.58 -13.69
N ALA A 425 27.14 -25.59 -14.33
CA ALA A 425 28.05 -26.72 -14.35
C ALA A 425 29.51 -26.29 -14.11
N GLN A 426 29.76 -25.41 -13.14
CA GLN A 426 31.11 -25.20 -12.63
C GLN A 426 31.18 -25.54 -11.14
N LYS A 427 31.78 -26.72 -10.90
CA LYS A 427 32.28 -27.30 -9.64
C LYS A 427 31.88 -26.51 -8.39
N GLU A 428 30.89 -27.02 -7.68
CA GLU A 428 30.54 -26.60 -6.32
C GLU A 428 31.81 -26.42 -5.49
N SER A 429 32.08 -25.19 -5.06
CA SER A 429 32.99 -24.95 -3.95
C SER A 429 32.41 -25.64 -2.72
N GLU A 430 33.19 -26.41 -1.96
CA GLU A 430 32.70 -27.19 -0.78
C GLU A 430 32.24 -26.29 0.41
N TRP A 431 32.14 -24.97 0.22
CA TRP A 431 31.65 -23.98 1.20
C TRP A 431 30.13 -24.00 1.18
N THR A 432 29.49 -23.98 2.36
CA THR A 432 28.03 -23.97 2.40
C THR A 432 27.47 -22.71 1.74
N SER A 433 26.37 -22.85 1.00
CA SER A 433 25.74 -21.74 0.26
C SER A 433 25.26 -20.61 1.17
N ILE A 434 25.05 -20.89 2.46
CA ILE A 434 24.58 -19.94 3.47
C ILE A 434 25.74 -19.09 4.01
N GLU A 435 26.86 -19.70 4.39
CA GLU A 435 28.05 -18.98 4.88
C GLU A 435 28.61 -18.03 3.81
N LYS A 436 28.69 -18.52 2.57
CA LYS A 436 29.14 -17.73 1.41
C LYS A 436 28.32 -16.45 1.24
N ARG A 437 26.99 -16.54 1.29
CA ARG A 437 26.09 -15.38 1.14
C ARG A 437 26.24 -14.37 2.28
N SER A 438 26.49 -14.85 3.51
CA SER A 438 26.70 -13.97 4.67
C SER A 438 27.99 -13.16 4.54
N ILE A 439 29.09 -13.83 4.19
CA ILE A 439 30.42 -13.23 3.97
C ILE A 439 30.35 -12.20 2.83
N GLU A 440 29.77 -12.58 1.69
CA GLU A 440 29.58 -11.67 0.55
C GLU A 440 28.84 -10.41 0.99
N ARG A 441 27.71 -10.58 1.68
CA ARG A 441 26.86 -9.46 2.11
C ARG A 441 27.63 -8.46 2.97
N ILE A 442 28.37 -8.93 3.99
CA ILE A 442 29.10 -8.03 4.89
C ILE A 442 30.20 -7.26 4.13
N ILE A 443 30.94 -7.94 3.25
CA ILE A 443 31.95 -7.28 2.40
C ILE A 443 31.28 -6.24 1.49
N ARG A 444 30.15 -6.59 0.85
CA ARG A 444 29.43 -5.66 -0.04
C ARG A 444 28.99 -4.40 0.70
N THR A 445 28.41 -4.54 1.89
CA THR A 445 27.95 -3.41 2.68
C THR A 445 29.11 -2.53 3.16
N HIS A 446 30.30 -3.10 3.35
CA HIS A 446 31.55 -2.35 3.58
C HIS A 446 32.19 -1.78 2.31
N TYR A 447 31.52 -1.85 1.17
CA TYR A 447 32.04 -1.48 -0.16
C TYR A 447 33.30 -2.28 -0.56
N GLY A 448 33.63 -3.38 0.12
CA GLY A 448 34.85 -4.13 -0.11
C GLY A 448 34.83 -5.06 -1.33
N TYR A 449 35.97 -5.66 -1.60
CA TYR A 449 36.17 -6.69 -2.62
C TYR A 449 36.40 -8.05 -1.96
N LEU A 450 35.88 -9.12 -2.56
CA LEU A 450 36.01 -10.49 -2.09
C LEU A 450 36.35 -11.41 -3.27
N GLN A 451 37.31 -12.29 -3.04
CA GLN A 451 37.66 -13.38 -3.94
C GLN A 451 37.64 -14.69 -3.15
N PHE A 452 36.65 -15.53 -3.42
CA PHE A 452 36.62 -16.89 -2.88
C PHE A 452 37.66 -17.77 -3.57
N PRO A 453 38.25 -18.72 -2.82
CA PRO A 453 39.16 -19.69 -3.38
C PRO A 453 38.40 -20.73 -4.23
N ALA A 454 39.05 -21.23 -5.28
CA ALA A 454 38.51 -22.33 -6.10
C ALA A 454 38.47 -23.69 -5.37
N SER A 455 39.07 -23.79 -4.18
CA SER A 455 39.12 -24.98 -3.33
C SER A 455 39.40 -24.56 -1.88
N HIS A 456 38.90 -25.31 -0.90
CA HIS A 456 39.11 -25.08 0.53
C HIS A 456 40.57 -24.98 0.96
N LYS A 457 41.49 -25.58 0.21
CA LYS A 457 42.93 -25.55 0.49
C LYS A 457 43.64 -24.26 0.04
N ARG A 458 42.92 -23.33 -0.60
CA ARG A 458 43.47 -22.04 -1.06
C ARG A 458 42.97 -20.89 -0.16
N PRO A 459 43.77 -19.83 0.00
CA PRO A 459 43.41 -18.72 0.88
C PRO A 459 42.27 -17.88 0.28
N ILE A 460 41.48 -17.26 1.16
CA ILE A 460 40.48 -16.25 0.81
C ILE A 460 41.17 -14.88 0.76
N LEU A 461 40.82 -14.07 -0.24
CA LEU A 461 41.24 -12.67 -0.31
C LEU A 461 40.03 -11.76 -0.07
N MET A 462 40.13 -10.90 0.93
CA MET A 462 39.18 -9.83 1.22
C MET A 462 39.89 -8.49 1.14
N VAL A 463 39.25 -7.46 0.62
CA VAL A 463 39.79 -6.11 0.57
C VAL A 463 38.74 -5.14 1.09
N ILE A 464 39.06 -4.37 2.12
CA ILE A 464 38.10 -3.55 2.85
C ILE A 464 38.66 -2.12 2.95
N PRO A 465 37.84 -1.07 2.77
CA PRO A 465 38.33 0.29 2.87
C PRO A 465 38.81 0.60 4.30
N CYS A 466 39.88 1.37 4.41
CA CYS A 466 40.38 1.84 5.71
C CYS A 466 39.38 2.77 6.40
N ASN A 467 38.52 3.45 5.63
CA ASN A 467 37.45 4.31 6.15
C ASN A 467 36.18 4.12 5.34
N VAL A 468 35.28 3.26 5.83
CA VAL A 468 34.02 2.96 5.16
C VAL A 468 33.07 4.16 5.12
N SER A 469 33.14 5.05 6.14
CA SER A 469 32.36 6.28 6.17
C SER A 469 32.77 7.20 5.03
N ALA A 470 34.07 7.35 4.77
CA ALA A 470 34.56 8.17 3.66
C ALA A 470 34.08 7.64 2.29
N VAL A 471 34.06 6.32 2.10
CA VAL A 471 33.50 5.72 0.87
C VAL A 471 32.02 6.06 0.75
N ARG A 472 31.22 5.78 1.79
CA ARG A 472 29.78 6.07 1.80
C ARG A 472 29.50 7.56 1.56
N ASP A 473 30.24 8.42 2.24
CA ASP A 473 30.02 9.86 2.21
C ASP A 473 30.39 10.41 0.84
N GLU A 474 31.46 9.95 0.18
CA GLU A 474 31.77 10.32 -1.21
C GLU A 474 30.69 9.82 -2.20
N MET A 475 30.16 8.60 -2.01
CA MET A 475 29.07 8.06 -2.83
C MET A 475 27.79 8.90 -2.74
N ILE A 476 27.56 9.57 -1.61
CA ILE A 476 26.37 10.40 -1.35
C ILE A 476 26.65 11.90 -1.56
N ALA A 477 27.89 12.37 -1.38
CA ALA A 477 28.26 13.79 -1.43
C ALA A 477 28.07 14.41 -2.81
N ARG A 478 28.21 13.60 -3.88
CA ARG A 478 27.95 14.03 -5.27
C ARG A 478 26.48 14.26 -5.57
N ILE A 479 25.59 13.81 -4.69
CA ILE A 479 24.18 14.06 -4.80
C ILE A 479 23.91 15.48 -4.32
N ALA A 480 24.12 16.45 -5.21
CA ALA A 480 23.90 17.86 -4.89
C ALA A 480 22.41 18.09 -4.54
N PRO A 481 22.06 18.44 -3.29
CA PRO A 481 20.71 18.91 -3.01
C PRO A 481 20.51 20.21 -3.79
N SER A 482 19.51 20.23 -4.67
CA SER A 482 19.18 21.46 -5.38
C SER A 482 18.71 22.50 -4.36
N ASN A 483 19.40 23.66 -4.32
CA ASN A 483 19.04 24.85 -3.54
C ASN A 483 17.83 25.60 -4.14
N ALA A 484 16.97 24.91 -4.91
CA ALA A 484 15.77 25.52 -5.44
C ALA A 484 14.84 25.93 -4.30
N SER A 485 14.50 27.23 -4.27
CA SER A 485 13.56 27.76 -3.29
C SER A 485 12.16 27.15 -3.52
N VAL A 486 11.57 26.61 -2.47
CA VAL A 486 10.21 26.08 -2.46
C VAL A 486 9.37 26.94 -1.54
N THR A 487 8.17 27.30 -1.98
CA THR A 487 7.26 28.09 -1.14
C THR A 487 6.73 27.22 0.01
N TYR A 488 6.37 27.84 1.13
CA TYR A 488 5.79 27.10 2.26
C TYR A 488 4.54 26.28 1.87
N LYS A 489 3.70 26.84 0.98
CA LYS A 489 2.51 26.15 0.44
C LYS A 489 2.89 24.89 -0.33
N GLU A 490 3.81 25.01 -1.27
CA GLU A 490 4.26 23.89 -2.09
C GLU A 490 4.99 22.82 -1.26
N PHE A 491 5.78 23.24 -0.28
CA PHE A 491 6.37 22.33 0.70
C PHE A 491 5.28 21.52 1.40
N LYS A 492 4.27 22.19 1.97
CA LYS A 492 3.16 21.53 2.66
C LYS A 492 2.38 20.56 1.76
N GLU A 493 2.07 20.97 0.53
CA GLU A 493 1.35 20.13 -0.44
C GLU A 493 2.17 18.91 -0.86
N SER A 494 3.46 19.09 -1.12
CA SER A 494 4.37 17.99 -1.47
C SER A 494 4.55 16.99 -0.32
N MET A 495 4.57 17.47 0.94
CA MET A 495 4.62 16.63 2.12
C MET A 495 3.33 15.84 2.31
N ALA A 496 2.17 16.46 2.11
CA ALA A 496 0.89 15.76 2.14
C ALA A 496 0.81 14.65 1.07
N MET A 497 1.33 14.91 -0.14
CA MET A 497 1.44 13.89 -1.19
C MET A 497 2.38 12.75 -0.80
N LEU A 498 3.52 13.06 -0.19
CA LEU A 498 4.49 12.07 0.28
C LEU A 498 3.86 11.16 1.35
N THR A 499 3.18 11.73 2.35
CA THR A 499 2.47 10.98 3.40
C THR A 499 1.38 10.09 2.81
N LYS A 500 0.56 10.64 1.90
CA LYS A 500 -0.48 9.86 1.21
C LYS A 500 0.13 8.70 0.41
N ALA A 501 1.25 8.94 -0.27
CA ALA A 501 1.92 7.92 -1.05
C ALA A 501 2.52 6.82 -0.19
N TYR A 502 3.19 7.19 0.89
CA TYR A 502 3.71 6.27 1.87
C TYR A 502 2.62 5.34 2.40
N HIS A 503 1.51 5.90 2.92
CA HIS A 503 0.40 5.10 3.43
C HIS A 503 -0.17 4.14 2.39
N LYS A 504 -0.36 4.60 1.15
CA LYS A 504 -0.85 3.73 0.08
C LYS A 504 0.10 2.57 -0.19
N LEU A 505 1.40 2.82 -0.28
CA LEU A 505 2.38 1.76 -0.54
C LEU A 505 2.51 0.79 0.65
N CYS A 506 2.35 1.25 1.88
CA CYS A 506 2.31 0.39 3.07
C CYS A 506 1.13 -0.59 3.09
N THR A 507 0.05 -0.31 2.35
CA THR A 507 -1.11 -1.23 2.26
C THR A 507 -0.91 -2.37 1.27
N LEU A 508 0.18 -2.37 0.48
CA LEU A 508 0.48 -3.44 -0.46
C LEU A 508 0.87 -4.73 0.27
N ALA A 509 0.48 -5.87 -0.31
CA ALA A 509 0.87 -7.17 0.21
C ALA A 509 2.40 -7.35 0.17
N ASP A 510 2.94 -7.99 1.21
CA ASP A 510 4.36 -8.34 1.36
C ASP A 510 5.36 -7.16 1.33
N MET A 511 4.86 -5.92 1.44
CA MET A 511 5.68 -4.73 1.52
C MET A 511 6.44 -4.69 2.86
N ARG A 512 7.77 -4.59 2.79
CA ARG A 512 8.61 -4.44 3.99
C ARG A 512 8.69 -2.96 4.32
N THR A 513 7.92 -2.53 5.31
CA THR A 513 7.84 -1.12 5.73
C THR A 513 9.22 -0.52 6.01
N ILE A 514 10.12 -1.28 6.65
CA ILE A 514 11.51 -0.84 6.92
C ILE A 514 12.26 -0.47 5.64
N VAL A 515 12.19 -1.31 4.61
CA VAL A 515 12.88 -1.05 3.32
C VAL A 515 12.25 0.15 2.61
N LEU A 516 10.94 0.30 2.75
CA LEU A 516 10.22 1.45 2.21
C LEU A 516 10.60 2.76 2.92
N ASP A 517 10.75 2.73 4.25
CA ASP A 517 11.19 3.86 5.08
C ASP A 517 12.58 4.33 4.61
N GLU A 518 13.53 3.40 4.50
CA GLU A 518 14.88 3.67 4.00
C GLU A 518 14.87 4.28 2.59
N LEU A 519 14.05 3.75 1.69
CA LEU A 519 13.95 4.25 0.31
C LEU A 519 13.32 5.64 0.25
N PHE A 520 12.26 5.91 1.01
CA PHE A 520 11.64 7.23 1.06
C PHE A 520 12.61 8.29 1.58
N LEU A 521 13.42 7.91 2.56
CA LEU A 521 14.48 8.76 3.09
C LEU A 521 15.59 9.03 2.09
N LEU A 522 16.05 7.99 1.41
CA LEU A 522 17.04 8.12 0.37
C LEU A 522 16.50 9.01 -0.77
N VAL A 523 15.26 8.79 -1.21
CA VAL A 523 14.57 9.62 -2.20
C VAL A 523 14.54 11.08 -1.76
N ARG A 524 14.11 11.38 -0.53
CA ARG A 524 14.01 12.77 -0.04
C ARG A 524 15.38 13.44 0.09
N ARG A 525 16.38 12.70 0.59
CA ARG A 525 17.77 13.16 0.75
C ARG A 525 18.40 13.47 -0.60
N CYS A 526 18.26 12.55 -1.55
CA CYS A 526 18.93 12.63 -2.83
C CYS A 526 18.29 13.63 -3.80
N TYR A 527 16.96 13.72 -3.81
CA TYR A 527 16.29 14.69 -4.66
C TYR A 527 16.28 16.11 -4.09
N GLY A 528 16.30 16.27 -2.76
CA GLY A 528 16.15 17.59 -2.15
C GLY A 528 14.88 18.29 -2.65
N PHE A 529 15.01 19.53 -3.11
CA PHE A 529 13.95 20.29 -3.80
C PHE A 529 14.15 20.40 -5.31
N ARG A 530 14.89 19.45 -5.91
CA ARG A 530 15.12 19.42 -7.36
C ARG A 530 13.80 19.26 -8.11
N ARG A 531 13.66 20.00 -9.21
CA ARG A 531 12.52 19.88 -10.13
C ARG A 531 12.90 19.07 -11.35
N HIS A 532 11.91 18.34 -11.84
CA HIS A 532 11.96 17.68 -13.14
C HIS A 532 11.52 18.65 -14.24
N ALA A 533 11.79 18.30 -15.50
CA ALA A 533 11.31 19.05 -16.67
C ALA A 533 9.78 19.19 -16.71
N SER A 534 9.06 18.29 -16.03
CA SER A 534 7.61 18.34 -15.84
C SER A 534 7.12 19.36 -14.79
N GLY A 535 7.98 20.25 -14.29
CA GLY A 535 7.67 21.23 -13.23
C GLY A 535 7.53 20.64 -11.82
N GLN A 536 7.25 19.34 -11.70
CA GLN A 536 7.09 18.62 -10.44
C GLN A 536 8.42 18.45 -9.69
N LEU A 537 8.35 18.43 -8.36
CA LEU A 537 9.49 18.04 -7.52
C LEU A 537 9.87 16.58 -7.83
N CYS A 538 11.16 16.30 -7.99
CA CYS A 538 11.62 14.98 -8.43
C CYS A 538 11.21 13.86 -7.47
N TYR A 539 11.16 14.11 -6.16
CA TYR A 539 10.66 13.11 -5.20
C TYR A 539 9.16 12.87 -5.36
N VAL A 540 8.36 13.90 -5.66
CA VAL A 540 6.92 13.75 -5.94
C VAL A 540 6.73 12.91 -7.20
N ARG A 541 7.50 13.19 -8.26
CA ARG A 541 7.50 12.40 -9.50
C ARG A 541 7.86 10.94 -9.23
N ALA A 542 8.97 10.68 -8.53
CA ALA A 542 9.40 9.31 -8.21
C ALA A 542 8.34 8.53 -7.43
N LEU A 543 7.69 9.16 -6.46
CA LEU A 543 6.61 8.56 -5.69
C LEU A 543 5.35 8.31 -6.54
N GLY A 544 5.00 9.23 -7.42
CA GLY A 544 3.88 9.06 -8.36
C GLY A 544 4.10 7.89 -9.31
N ILE A 545 5.32 7.72 -9.85
CA ILE A 545 5.68 6.57 -10.68
C ILE A 545 5.60 5.27 -9.87
N ALA A 546 6.14 5.25 -8.64
CA ALA A 546 6.09 4.09 -7.78
C ALA A 546 4.65 3.67 -7.43
N GLN A 547 3.73 4.64 -7.27
CA GLN A 547 2.31 4.36 -7.10
C GLN A 547 1.67 3.73 -8.34
N LEU A 548 2.00 4.20 -9.55
CA LEU A 548 1.48 3.59 -10.78
C LEU A 548 1.97 2.14 -10.93
N VAL A 549 3.25 1.90 -10.64
CA VAL A 549 3.82 0.54 -10.63
C VAL A 549 3.11 -0.35 -9.61
N ALA A 550 2.83 0.17 -8.41
CA ALA A 550 2.08 -0.53 -7.39
C ALA A 550 0.63 -0.86 -7.80
N GLU A 551 -0.03 0.01 -8.57
CA GLU A 551 -1.36 -0.25 -9.11
C GLU A 551 -1.36 -1.34 -10.18
N TRP A 552 -0.31 -1.42 -10.99
CA TRP A 552 -0.19 -2.39 -12.07
C TRP A 552 0.32 -3.76 -11.58
N VAL A 553 1.12 -3.79 -10.52
CA VAL A 553 1.67 -5.02 -9.93
C VAL A 553 1.44 -5.04 -8.40
N PRO A 554 0.18 -5.07 -7.93
CA PRO A 554 -0.15 -4.91 -6.50
C PRO A 554 0.29 -6.08 -5.62
N TYR A 555 0.64 -7.22 -6.22
CA TYR A 555 1.02 -8.45 -5.53
C TYR A 555 2.54 -8.60 -5.34
N GLN A 556 3.35 -7.68 -5.87
CA GLN A 556 4.81 -7.76 -5.72
C GLN A 556 5.41 -6.40 -5.33
N PRO A 557 6.14 -6.33 -4.20
CA PRO A 557 6.74 -5.07 -3.75
C PRO A 557 8.04 -4.71 -4.51
N ARG A 558 8.70 -5.70 -5.13
CA ARG A 558 10.01 -5.50 -5.79
C ARG A 558 9.99 -4.43 -6.90
N PRO A 559 9.02 -4.41 -7.84
CA PRO A 559 8.96 -3.39 -8.87
C PRO A 559 8.84 -1.96 -8.31
N VAL A 560 8.18 -1.80 -7.15
CA VAL A 560 8.08 -0.52 -6.45
C VAL A 560 9.46 -0.08 -5.97
N TYR A 561 10.23 -0.96 -5.31
CA TYR A 561 11.60 -0.67 -4.89
C TYR A 561 12.50 -0.33 -6.08
N PHE A 562 12.40 -1.09 -7.17
CA PHE A 562 13.18 -0.87 -8.39
C PHE A 562 12.88 0.50 -9.00
N SER A 563 11.60 0.91 -9.05
CA SER A 563 11.19 2.21 -9.58
C SER A 563 11.78 3.39 -8.81
N LEU A 564 11.83 3.29 -7.48
CA LEU A 564 12.41 4.32 -6.60
C LEU A 564 13.93 4.39 -6.78
N LEU A 565 14.62 3.25 -6.77
CA LEU A 565 16.08 3.16 -6.88
C LEU A 565 16.62 3.58 -8.26
N TYR A 566 15.98 3.12 -9.34
CA TYR A 566 16.37 3.54 -10.69
C TYR A 566 16.23 5.05 -10.86
N GLY A 567 15.15 5.65 -10.35
CA GLY A 567 14.97 7.09 -10.39
C GLY A 567 16.11 7.83 -9.70
N LEU A 568 16.52 7.36 -8.51
CA LEU A 568 17.66 7.92 -7.79
C LEU A 568 18.95 7.85 -8.62
N VAL A 569 19.26 6.70 -9.21
CA VAL A 569 20.45 6.53 -10.04
C VAL A 569 20.42 7.47 -11.25
N ARG A 570 19.29 7.54 -11.96
CA ARG A 570 19.16 8.33 -13.19
C ARG A 570 19.14 9.84 -12.95
N TYR A 571 18.44 10.31 -11.92
CA TYR A 571 18.09 11.74 -11.77
C TYR A 571 18.81 12.45 -10.62
N THR A 572 19.51 11.74 -9.75
CA THR A 572 20.26 12.33 -8.61
C THR A 572 21.76 12.13 -8.68
N GLY A 573 22.25 11.20 -9.52
CA GLY A 573 23.66 10.85 -9.60
C GLY A 573 24.08 9.81 -8.57
N LEU A 574 23.11 9.13 -7.91
CA LEU A 574 23.40 8.02 -7.01
C LEU A 574 24.17 6.92 -7.76
N PRO A 575 25.40 6.57 -7.36
CA PRO A 575 26.19 5.59 -8.10
C PRO A 575 25.57 4.19 -8.04
N LEU A 576 25.66 3.41 -9.13
CA LEU A 576 25.24 1.99 -9.13
C LEU A 576 26.00 1.16 -8.08
N ALA A 577 27.24 1.54 -7.77
CA ALA A 577 28.02 0.94 -6.68
C ALA A 577 27.33 1.08 -5.31
N TYR A 578 26.63 2.20 -5.05
CA TYR A 578 25.83 2.37 -3.85
C TYR A 578 24.68 1.36 -3.80
N VAL A 579 23.98 1.16 -4.92
CA VAL A 579 22.88 0.18 -4.99
C VAL A 579 23.40 -1.23 -4.74
N LYS A 580 24.54 -1.58 -5.35
CA LYS A 580 25.21 -2.89 -5.19
C LYS A 580 25.65 -3.19 -3.76
N ALA A 581 26.11 -2.17 -3.04
CA ALA A 581 26.59 -2.29 -1.66
C ALA A 581 25.45 -2.44 -0.64
N ASN A 582 24.33 -1.74 -0.86
CA ASN A 582 23.27 -1.58 0.16
C ASN A 582 22.02 -2.43 -0.11
N TYR A 583 21.83 -2.96 -1.32
CA TYR A 583 20.67 -3.79 -1.69
C TYR A 583 21.09 -5.18 -2.19
N SER A 584 20.12 -6.08 -2.37
CA SER A 584 20.42 -7.43 -2.87
C SER A 584 20.96 -7.38 -4.31
N MET A 585 21.73 -8.41 -4.70
CA MET A 585 22.28 -8.50 -6.05
C MET A 585 21.18 -8.48 -7.12
N ASP A 586 20.05 -9.15 -6.87
CA ASP A 586 18.88 -9.09 -7.75
C ASP A 586 18.37 -7.66 -7.96
N VAL A 587 18.30 -6.85 -6.89
CA VAL A 587 17.89 -5.44 -6.97
C VAL A 587 18.90 -4.65 -7.79
N TYR A 588 20.20 -4.85 -7.55
CA TYR A 588 21.26 -4.20 -8.31
C TYR A 588 21.17 -4.50 -9.81
N CYS A 589 21.18 -5.79 -10.19
CA CYS A 589 21.13 -6.21 -11.59
C CYS A 589 19.88 -5.66 -12.29
N PHE A 590 18.75 -5.61 -11.57
CA PHE A 590 17.50 -5.11 -12.12
C PHE A 590 17.55 -3.59 -12.33
N VAL A 591 18.03 -2.82 -11.34
CA VAL A 591 18.20 -1.37 -11.46
C VAL A 591 19.19 -1.05 -12.58
N GLU A 592 20.31 -1.75 -12.65
CA GLU A 592 21.30 -1.61 -13.73
C GLU A 592 20.66 -1.87 -15.11
N SER A 593 19.85 -2.92 -15.24
CA SER A 593 19.11 -3.23 -16.48
C SER A 593 18.13 -2.12 -16.86
N ILE A 594 17.40 -1.53 -15.91
CA ILE A 594 16.49 -0.41 -16.18
C ILE A 594 17.27 0.85 -16.61
N VAL A 595 18.43 1.11 -15.99
CA VAL A 595 19.33 2.23 -16.36
C VAL A 595 19.92 2.03 -17.77
N ALA A 596 20.30 0.80 -18.13
CA ALA A 596 20.91 0.50 -19.42
C ALA A 596 19.98 0.69 -20.63
N VAL A 597 18.66 0.63 -20.41
CA VAL A 597 17.66 0.95 -21.44
C VAL A 597 17.64 2.46 -21.68
N ASN A 598 18.38 2.88 -22.70
CA ASN A 598 18.51 4.27 -23.12
C ASN A 598 17.38 4.68 -24.08
N LYS A 599 17.04 3.83 -25.07
CA LYS A 599 15.95 4.11 -26.03
C LYS A 599 14.75 3.18 -25.84
N ARG A 600 13.55 3.67 -26.16
CA ARG A 600 12.32 2.87 -26.02
C ARG A 600 12.20 1.74 -27.04
N GLN A 601 12.82 1.92 -28.20
CA GLN A 601 12.92 0.89 -29.24
C GLN A 601 13.77 -0.30 -28.78
N GLU A 602 14.67 -0.08 -27.83
CA GLU A 602 15.47 -1.11 -27.16
C GLU A 602 14.67 -1.82 -26.05
N MET A 603 13.35 -1.56 -25.90
CA MET A 603 12.49 -2.23 -24.90
C MET A 603 11.70 -3.43 -25.43
N GLU A 604 11.67 -3.69 -26.74
CA GLU A 604 11.24 -5.01 -27.24
C GLU A 604 12.04 -6.05 -26.46
N PRO A 605 11.40 -7.04 -25.79
CA PRO A 605 11.97 -7.71 -24.63
C PRO A 605 13.36 -8.14 -25.04
N CYS A 606 14.30 -7.37 -24.51
CA CYS A 606 15.66 -7.49 -24.93
C CYS A 606 15.98 -8.95 -24.65
N GLY A 607 16.26 -9.70 -25.72
CA GLY A 607 17.35 -10.64 -25.64
C GLY A 607 18.55 -9.79 -25.26
N LEU A 608 18.69 -9.49 -23.96
CA LEU A 608 19.86 -8.85 -23.40
C LEU A 608 21.02 -9.63 -23.98
N TYR A 609 21.81 -8.93 -24.78
CA TYR A 609 22.92 -9.47 -25.54
C TYR A 609 24.02 -9.85 -24.55
N VAL A 610 23.80 -10.94 -23.82
CA VAL A 610 24.83 -11.89 -23.42
C VAL A 610 24.71 -12.98 -24.47
N GLY A 611 25.73 -13.13 -25.31
CA GLY A 611 25.70 -13.99 -26.48
C GLY A 611 25.51 -15.47 -26.13
N ASN A 612 24.27 -15.91 -25.91
CA ASN A 612 23.98 -17.33 -25.72
C ASN A 612 22.69 -17.79 -26.43
N ARG A 613 22.80 -18.98 -27.02
CA ARG A 613 22.00 -19.55 -28.11
C ARG A 613 20.64 -20.12 -27.70
N LEU A 614 20.13 -19.81 -26.51
CA LEU A 614 18.92 -20.42 -25.93
C LEU A 614 17.79 -19.39 -25.70
N LYS A 615 17.15 -18.98 -26.79
CA LYS A 615 15.88 -18.22 -26.79
C LYS A 615 14.71 -19.15 -26.47
N ARG A 616 13.84 -18.80 -25.49
CA ARG A 616 12.35 -18.71 -25.66
C ARG A 616 11.48 -18.42 -24.43
N ILE A 617 12.01 -18.13 -23.25
CA ILE A 617 11.15 -17.76 -22.10
C ILE A 617 11.46 -16.32 -21.71
N ILE A 618 10.54 -15.40 -22.00
CA ILE A 618 10.54 -14.08 -21.37
C ILE A 618 10.42 -14.35 -19.87
N ASN A 619 11.48 -14.09 -19.11
CA ASN A 619 11.41 -14.21 -17.67
C ASN A 619 10.38 -13.17 -17.19
N ARG A 620 9.35 -13.59 -16.44
CA ARG A 620 8.27 -12.69 -15.98
C ARG A 620 8.80 -11.42 -15.31
N GLU A 621 9.97 -11.51 -14.68
CA GLU A 621 10.63 -10.39 -14.04
C GLU A 621 11.08 -9.31 -15.04
N GLN A 622 11.47 -9.66 -16.27
CA GLN A 622 11.85 -8.67 -17.30
C GLN A 622 10.69 -7.76 -17.71
N LEU A 623 9.44 -8.20 -17.54
CA LEU A 623 8.25 -7.38 -17.78
C LEU A 623 8.13 -6.22 -16.79
N PHE A 624 8.80 -6.29 -15.62
CA PHE A 624 8.84 -5.16 -14.70
C PHE A 624 9.66 -3.98 -15.23
N ILE A 625 10.65 -4.21 -16.10
CA ILE A 625 11.38 -3.12 -16.75
C ILE A 625 10.43 -2.32 -17.64
N LEU A 626 9.66 -3.02 -18.49
CA LEU A 626 8.61 -2.43 -19.33
C LEU A 626 7.57 -1.70 -18.48
N CYS A 627 7.07 -2.34 -17.43
CA CYS A 627 6.10 -1.77 -16.50
C CYS A 627 6.60 -0.45 -15.88
N ILE A 628 7.83 -0.42 -15.38
CA ILE A 628 8.43 0.79 -14.76
C ILE A 628 8.63 1.90 -15.79
N LYS A 629 9.15 1.58 -17.00
CA LYS A 629 9.36 2.57 -18.06
C LYS A 629 8.05 3.13 -18.62
N PHE A 630 6.98 2.34 -18.64
CA PHE A 630 5.65 2.78 -19.04
C PHE A 630 4.97 3.60 -17.94
N ALA A 631 5.16 3.24 -16.67
CA ALA A 631 4.68 4.06 -15.55
C ALA A 631 5.36 5.43 -15.54
N GLU A 632 6.67 5.46 -15.82
CA GLU A 632 7.43 6.69 -16.04
C GLU A 632 6.82 7.54 -17.17
N ARG A 633 6.59 6.93 -18.34
CA ARG A 633 6.01 7.63 -19.50
C ARG A 633 4.59 8.13 -19.23
N LEU A 634 3.76 7.30 -18.63
CA LEU A 634 2.39 7.66 -18.30
C LEU A 634 2.35 8.83 -17.32
N TYR A 635 3.21 8.81 -16.30
CA TYR A 635 3.32 9.91 -15.35
C TYR A 635 3.71 11.20 -16.08
N ASP A 636 4.72 11.15 -16.95
CA ASP A 636 5.19 12.32 -17.69
C ASP A 636 4.12 12.88 -18.64
N LEU A 637 3.41 12.03 -19.40
CA LEU A 637 2.33 12.46 -20.29
C LEU A 637 1.14 13.07 -19.52
N ARG A 638 0.81 12.55 -18.33
CA ARG A 638 -0.24 13.13 -17.47
C ARG A 638 0.11 14.52 -16.94
N HIS A 639 1.39 14.87 -16.91
CA HIS A 639 1.89 16.18 -16.49
C HIS A 639 2.36 17.05 -17.67
N ALA A 640 1.94 16.73 -18.90
CA ALA A 640 2.31 17.45 -20.12
C ALA A 640 2.17 18.98 -20.03
N LYS A 641 1.12 19.47 -19.33
CA LYS A 641 0.84 20.92 -19.19
C LYS A 641 1.92 21.69 -18.44
N ASP A 642 2.63 21.02 -17.54
CA ASP A 642 3.61 21.64 -16.65
C ASP A 642 5.05 21.48 -17.18
N TYR A 643 5.21 20.91 -18.39
CA TYR A 643 6.53 20.69 -18.99
C TYR A 643 7.17 21.99 -19.48
N ILE A 644 8.47 22.13 -19.23
CA ILE A 644 9.27 23.27 -19.70
C ILE A 644 9.32 23.30 -21.24
N HIS A 645 9.40 22.14 -21.90
CA HIS A 645 9.51 22.01 -23.35
C HIS A 645 8.39 21.11 -23.91
N LEU A 646 7.34 21.71 -24.46
CA LEU A 646 6.21 20.97 -25.02
C LEU A 646 6.58 20.14 -26.27
N GLU A 647 7.60 20.55 -27.04
CA GLU A 647 8.09 19.74 -28.17
C GLU A 647 8.66 18.39 -27.72
N GLU A 648 9.31 18.32 -26.55
CA GLU A 648 9.75 17.05 -25.97
C GLU A 648 8.55 16.16 -25.62
N VAL A 649 7.48 16.76 -25.09
CA VAL A 649 6.24 16.05 -24.78
C VAL A 649 5.55 15.53 -26.04
N LYS A 650 5.55 16.32 -27.12
CA LYS A 650 5.02 15.90 -28.41
C LYS A 650 5.77 14.69 -28.97
N TYR A 651 7.11 14.71 -28.91
CA TYR A 651 7.92 13.56 -29.29
C TYR A 651 7.64 12.34 -28.40
N MET A 652 7.55 12.53 -27.08
CA MET A 652 7.19 11.45 -26.15
C MET A 652 5.81 10.85 -26.47
N ALA A 653 4.81 11.66 -26.75
CA ALA A 653 3.48 11.19 -27.09
C ALA A 653 3.47 10.41 -28.42
N GLN A 654 4.18 10.89 -29.43
CA GLN A 654 4.34 10.19 -30.72
C GLN A 654 5.08 8.86 -30.56
N GLU A 655 6.18 8.84 -29.81
CA GLU A 655 6.92 7.62 -29.50
C GLU A 655 6.04 6.63 -28.73
N THR A 656 5.19 7.11 -27.82
CA THR A 656 4.25 6.26 -27.09
C THR A 656 3.19 5.66 -28.00
N LEU A 657 2.63 6.45 -28.92
CA LEU A 657 1.62 5.97 -29.87
C LEU A 657 2.17 4.94 -30.87
N THR A 658 3.47 5.00 -31.18
CA THR A 658 4.10 4.18 -32.21
C THR A 658 4.86 2.97 -31.67
N ILE A 659 5.51 3.09 -30.51
CA ILE A 659 6.39 2.06 -29.94
C ILE A 659 5.83 1.49 -28.64
N ASP A 660 5.54 2.34 -27.64
CA ASP A 660 5.13 1.85 -26.31
C ASP A 660 3.81 1.09 -26.36
N ILE A 661 2.85 1.54 -27.18
CA ILE A 661 1.56 0.85 -27.37
C ILE A 661 1.76 -0.55 -27.95
N GLU A 662 2.57 -0.70 -29.00
CA GLU A 662 2.78 -1.99 -29.66
C GLU A 662 3.48 -2.98 -28.72
N LEU A 663 4.46 -2.50 -27.95
CA LEU A 663 5.09 -3.26 -26.88
C LEU A 663 4.09 -3.63 -25.76
N GLY A 664 3.25 -2.69 -25.34
CA GLY A 664 2.24 -2.90 -24.32
C GLY A 664 1.18 -3.92 -24.72
N LYS A 665 0.66 -3.86 -25.96
CA LYS A 665 -0.29 -4.84 -26.52
C LYS A 665 0.31 -6.25 -26.55
N LYS A 666 1.62 -6.35 -26.81
CA LYS A 666 2.33 -7.63 -26.95
C LYS A 666 2.63 -8.29 -25.62
N TYR A 667 2.90 -7.52 -24.56
CA TYR A 667 3.48 -8.06 -23.32
C TYR A 667 2.75 -7.71 -22.01
N LEU A 668 1.88 -6.71 -22.00
CA LEU A 668 1.23 -6.19 -20.80
C LEU A 668 -0.31 -6.20 -20.91
N ASN A 669 -0.98 -5.78 -19.84
CA ASN A 669 -2.44 -5.74 -19.78
C ASN A 669 -3.01 -4.61 -20.67
N ALA A 670 -4.14 -4.86 -21.33
CA ALA A 670 -4.90 -3.89 -22.12
C ALA A 670 -5.17 -2.57 -21.39
N LYS A 671 -5.41 -2.61 -20.07
CA LYS A 671 -5.62 -1.41 -19.25
C LYS A 671 -4.42 -0.44 -19.28
N ILE A 672 -3.19 -0.97 -19.24
CA ILE A 672 -1.97 -0.15 -19.30
C ILE A 672 -1.88 0.54 -20.67
N VAL A 673 -2.20 -0.20 -21.73
CA VAL A 673 -2.23 0.32 -23.10
C VAL A 673 -3.28 1.42 -23.24
N GLU A 674 -4.49 1.21 -22.74
CA GLU A 674 -5.57 2.21 -22.76
C GLU A 674 -5.17 3.50 -22.03
N GLU A 675 -4.57 3.39 -20.84
CA GLU A 675 -4.10 4.56 -20.08
C GLU A 675 -3.00 5.33 -20.83
N LEU A 676 -2.07 4.63 -21.50
CA LEU A 676 -1.03 5.25 -22.32
C LEU A 676 -1.60 5.92 -23.57
N VAL A 677 -2.54 5.27 -24.27
CA VAL A 677 -3.24 5.84 -25.44
C VAL A 677 -3.94 7.14 -25.05
N GLN A 678 -4.69 7.11 -23.95
CA GLN A 678 -5.45 8.25 -23.48
C GLN A 678 -4.51 9.41 -23.09
N ALA A 679 -3.46 9.11 -22.33
CA ALA A 679 -2.50 10.13 -21.89
C ALA A 679 -1.72 10.73 -23.07
N ALA A 680 -1.34 9.92 -24.07
CA ALA A 680 -0.64 10.41 -25.25
C ALA A 680 -1.51 11.36 -26.10
N HIS A 681 -2.77 11.01 -26.37
CA HIS A 681 -3.68 11.91 -27.08
C HIS A 681 -3.95 13.20 -26.30
N GLN A 682 -4.15 13.12 -25.00
CA GLN A 682 -4.33 14.31 -24.15
C GLN A 682 -3.08 15.19 -24.15
N ALA A 683 -1.88 14.60 -24.10
CA ALA A 683 -0.63 15.35 -24.18
C ALA A 683 -0.46 16.05 -25.54
N LEU A 684 -0.82 15.41 -26.65
CA LEU A 684 -0.79 16.04 -27.98
C LEU A 684 -1.75 17.23 -28.07
N GLN A 685 -2.97 17.11 -27.52
CA GLN A 685 -3.91 18.23 -27.46
C GLN A 685 -3.36 19.43 -26.68
N VAL A 686 -2.62 19.17 -25.60
CA VAL A 686 -1.94 20.23 -24.82
C VAL A 686 -0.85 20.90 -25.66
N CYS A 687 -0.12 20.13 -26.47
CA CYS A 687 0.92 20.66 -27.35
C CYS A 687 0.35 21.46 -28.53
N GLU A 688 -0.85 21.12 -29.02
CA GLU A 688 -1.55 21.80 -30.11
C GLU A 688 -2.33 23.05 -29.65
N GLY A 689 -2.73 23.11 -28.38
CA GLY A 689 -3.55 24.18 -27.79
C GLY A 689 -2.81 25.45 -27.38
N VAL A 690 -1.54 25.62 -27.76
CA VAL A 690 -0.78 26.87 -27.58
C VAL A 690 -0.75 27.61 -28.91
N CYS A 691 -1.77 28.46 -29.13
CA CYS A 691 -1.76 29.55 -30.09
C CYS A 691 -1.70 30.88 -29.33
#